data_AF-A0A0A1VR40-F1
#
_entry.id   AF-A0A0A1VR40-F1
#
_cell.length_a   1.000
_cell.length_b   1.000
_cell.length_c   1.000
_cell.angle_alpha   90.00
_cell.angle_beta   90.00
_cell.angle_gamma   90.00
#
_symmetry.space_group_name_H-M   'P 1'
#
loop_
_entity.id
_entity.type
_entity.pdbx_description
1 polymer ?
#
loop_
_entity_poly.entity_id
_entity_poly.type
_entity_poly.pdbx_seq_one_letter_code
_entity_poly.pdbx_strand_id
1 'polypeptide(L)'
;MAISQNAIIGLSILYANRAPSSSDLEYWASPAAANITWDQAVVAFATSPVAQSNYPFLAAPNVASKEQYVQQVFARAFGIAAADIPPAELTYWVGWLSAPDDNGIPNYLELPVVINQFSPASRQAALQNRADVALDFAQKMLDQGISSFTETQYGSSWSIINTVTASPASVTAAKQANTDFAIAAGAANGQTFALTTGIDVFNGTTRNDIFLGSKDFVQAADQLNGGGGTDTFEYFAADVEATALPQLTNVENVQLIGSTKNPNFNFSTATGLKAVTYVSPAITDITATLPDGVALGVQNTSTVKNITGNFGNAATATLNLTNVPALDKATLNGAKIATVNVNATGGNTLTTLATDSTVVKAVNISTDKTLTIDTLLVAGSFADAATLTLTGAGSAKITTKLADKVTTIDASKLDGGLNIKAGDGDVTFTGGKGADTIEFTKDKFDTKDVLNGGDGKDKLVLNNSKLDDTLTKAINGVTNFETLGLVLDGTDATLDATKITAFKSYEFTGKASKIDVAGVTTDNTFTLVGLDNTGKDFTLVANDQKAATTTNLVLKDKSTIENFTFTAFSSSTVNVASQIDTLKSTDANKLVVKDKGTPNNTKFIVTGNQDLTLDASKATATQIGVTIDASTFTGALTATGATGAATVAGNTLIGGKGNDTLKGGDGSDNLTGNDGRDSLTGGGAGGVGDTDTFIYLSVSNSNAGSLVAGQESFDVITDFKNSVSVRDVLNLKSAGFSAAQLQPQAIIDPSVATLSAAVQSASEQIKANNLGFFIFDKNTYVLGNDANTTTVNAGDLLIRINDPQNLIAANFA
;
A
#
# COMPACT_ATOMS: atom_id res chain seq x y z
N MET A 1 -8.23 58.80 -25.12
CA MET A 1 -8.64 58.36 -23.78
C MET A 1 -7.68 57.24 -23.40
N ALA A 2 -7.09 57.24 -22.21
CA ALA A 2 -6.15 56.18 -21.82
C ALA A 2 -6.87 54.82 -21.81
N ILE A 3 -6.20 53.77 -22.31
CA ILE A 3 -6.73 52.41 -22.29
C ILE A 3 -6.85 51.98 -20.82
N SER A 4 -7.99 51.41 -20.43
CA SER A 4 -8.19 51.01 -19.03
C SER A 4 -7.27 49.84 -18.65
N GLN A 5 -6.89 49.78 -17.38
CA GLN A 5 -6.05 48.71 -16.83
C GLN A 5 -6.67 47.32 -17.10
N ASN A 6 -7.99 47.18 -16.92
CA ASN A 6 -8.70 45.93 -17.21
C ASN A 6 -8.59 45.52 -18.68
N ALA A 7 -8.58 46.49 -19.60
CA ALA A 7 -8.44 46.20 -21.02
C ALA A 7 -7.02 45.73 -21.36
N ILE A 8 -5.98 46.30 -20.72
CA ILE A 8 -4.59 45.83 -20.86
C ILE A 8 -4.40 44.41 -20.29
N ILE A 9 -4.98 44.12 -19.13
CA ILE A 9 -4.98 42.77 -18.56
C ILE A 9 -5.67 41.79 -19.50
N GLY A 10 -6.83 42.19 -20.06
CA GLY A 10 -7.54 41.41 -21.08
C GLY A 10 -6.69 41.11 -22.31
N LEU A 11 -5.95 42.09 -22.84
CA LEU A 11 -5.03 41.86 -23.97
C LEU A 11 -3.87 40.92 -23.60
N SER A 12 -3.33 41.03 -22.38
CA SER A 12 -2.30 40.10 -21.88
C SER A 12 -2.81 38.67 -21.80
N ILE A 13 -4.04 38.46 -21.34
CA ILE A 13 -4.65 37.13 -21.29
C ILE A 13 -4.95 36.60 -22.69
N LEU A 14 -5.56 37.41 -23.55
CA LEU A 14 -6.02 36.99 -24.87
C LEU A 14 -4.85 36.65 -25.82
N TYR A 15 -3.77 37.42 -25.79
CA TYR A 15 -2.64 37.25 -26.71
C TYR A 15 -1.43 36.57 -26.07
N ALA A 16 -1.06 36.99 -24.86
CA ALA A 16 0.19 36.55 -24.24
C ALA A 16 0.01 35.39 -23.26
N ASN A 17 -1.23 35.01 -22.92
CA ASN A 17 -1.54 33.94 -21.99
C ASN A 17 -0.75 34.07 -20.67
N ARG A 18 -0.81 35.24 -20.02
CA ARG A 18 -0.09 35.48 -18.76
C ARG A 18 -0.68 36.66 -18.00
N ALA A 19 -0.44 36.69 -16.69
CA ALA A 19 -0.64 37.91 -15.91
C ALA A 19 0.39 38.97 -16.32
N PRO A 20 0.00 40.25 -16.46
CA PRO A 20 0.97 41.34 -16.50
C PRO A 20 1.64 41.51 -15.14
N SER A 21 2.90 41.90 -15.12
CA SER A 21 3.57 42.34 -13.89
C SER A 21 3.13 43.76 -13.50
N SER A 22 3.37 44.17 -12.26
CA SER A 22 3.07 45.54 -11.82
C SER A 22 3.84 46.59 -12.65
N SER A 23 5.07 46.28 -13.06
CA SER A 23 5.85 47.15 -13.95
C SER A 23 5.24 47.27 -15.35
N ASP A 24 4.63 46.20 -15.88
CA ASP A 24 3.92 46.26 -17.17
C ASP A 24 2.70 47.18 -17.05
N LEU A 25 1.92 47.04 -15.97
CA LEU A 25 0.74 47.85 -15.71
C LEU A 25 1.11 49.34 -15.53
N GLU A 26 2.21 49.62 -14.84
CA GLU A 26 2.75 50.98 -14.70
C GLU A 26 3.20 51.58 -16.04
N TYR A 27 3.85 50.78 -16.91
CA TYR A 27 4.21 51.23 -18.25
C TYR A 27 2.98 51.66 -19.04
N TRP A 28 1.92 50.86 -19.03
CA TRP A 28 0.67 51.17 -19.74
C TRP A 28 -0.11 52.35 -19.15
N ALA A 29 0.10 52.66 -17.86
CA ALA A 29 -0.43 53.85 -17.21
C ALA A 29 0.45 55.10 -17.42
N SER A 30 1.65 54.96 -18.00
CA SER A 30 2.61 56.05 -18.15
C SER A 30 2.23 57.06 -19.26
N PRO A 31 2.73 58.30 -19.22
CA PRO A 31 2.54 59.27 -20.30
C PRO A 31 3.05 58.79 -21.66
N ALA A 32 4.01 57.87 -21.69
CA ALA A 32 4.54 57.29 -22.93
C ALA A 32 3.53 56.37 -23.63
N ALA A 33 2.72 55.63 -22.85
CA ALA A 33 1.66 54.76 -23.37
C ALA A 33 0.33 55.52 -23.60
N ALA A 34 0.14 56.71 -23.03
CA ALA A 34 -1.09 57.49 -23.13
C ALA A 34 -1.47 57.92 -24.57
N ASN A 35 -0.51 57.93 -25.50
CA ASN A 35 -0.73 58.24 -26.92
C ASN A 35 -1.01 57.00 -27.78
N ILE A 36 -0.98 55.80 -27.22
CA ILE A 36 -1.29 54.54 -27.93
C ILE A 36 -2.83 54.39 -28.00
N THR A 37 -3.35 54.27 -29.22
CA THR A 37 -4.78 53.97 -29.46
C THR A 37 -5.09 52.50 -29.14
N TRP A 38 -6.38 52.17 -28.93
CA TRP A 38 -6.82 50.79 -28.70
C TRP A 38 -6.33 49.84 -29.80
N ASP A 39 -6.53 50.24 -31.04
CA ASP A 39 -6.12 49.50 -32.25
C ASP A 39 -4.61 49.26 -32.29
N GLN A 40 -3.81 50.28 -31.96
CA GLN A 40 -2.36 50.14 -31.85
C GLN A 40 -1.93 49.20 -30.72
N ALA A 41 -2.66 49.18 -29.60
CA ALA A 41 -2.39 48.23 -28.52
C ALA A 41 -2.73 46.79 -28.93
N VAL A 42 -3.87 46.56 -29.58
CA VAL A 42 -4.26 45.25 -30.11
C VAL A 42 -3.18 44.74 -31.07
N VAL A 43 -2.74 45.56 -32.02
CA VAL A 43 -1.65 45.21 -32.95
C VAL A 43 -0.34 44.92 -32.20
N ALA A 44 0.03 45.74 -31.21
CA ALA A 44 1.25 45.52 -30.43
C ALA A 44 1.24 44.19 -29.67
N PHE A 45 0.12 43.81 -29.04
CA PHE A 45 -0.02 42.52 -28.37
C PHE A 45 -0.04 41.35 -29.37
N ALA A 46 -0.82 41.46 -30.45
CA ALA A 46 -0.97 40.40 -31.45
C ALA A 46 0.33 40.11 -32.23
N THR A 47 1.17 41.12 -32.44
CA THR A 47 2.46 40.99 -33.13
C THR A 47 3.62 40.64 -32.20
N SER A 48 3.38 40.53 -30.89
CA SER A 48 4.43 40.17 -29.93
C SER A 48 4.95 38.74 -30.17
N PRO A 49 6.25 38.46 -29.90
CA PRO A 49 6.80 37.12 -30.04
C PRO A 49 6.04 36.07 -29.22
N VAL A 50 5.54 36.46 -28.04
CA VAL A 50 4.76 35.59 -27.15
C VAL A 50 3.42 35.24 -27.78
N ALA A 51 2.72 36.22 -28.36
CA ALA A 51 1.45 35.97 -29.06
C ALA A 51 1.64 35.07 -30.29
N GLN A 52 2.70 35.29 -31.05
CA GLN A 52 3.04 34.45 -32.21
C GLN A 52 3.42 33.01 -31.83
N SER A 53 4.04 32.81 -30.67
CA SER A 53 4.30 31.49 -30.10
C SER A 53 3.00 30.80 -29.64
N ASN A 54 2.12 31.55 -28.98
CA ASN A 54 0.83 31.06 -28.50
C ASN A 54 -0.14 30.71 -29.63
N TYR A 55 -0.11 31.52 -30.69
CA TYR A 55 -0.97 31.42 -31.86
C TYR A 55 -0.11 31.45 -33.12
N PRO A 56 0.35 30.28 -33.61
CA PRO A 56 1.19 30.21 -34.81
C PRO A 56 0.58 30.90 -36.04
N PHE A 57 -0.76 31.02 -36.08
CA PHE A 57 -1.47 31.76 -37.12
C PHE A 57 -1.10 33.25 -37.18
N LEU A 58 -0.79 33.88 -36.04
CA LEU A 58 -0.36 35.29 -36.00
C LEU A 58 1.00 35.51 -36.66
N ALA A 59 1.86 34.48 -36.71
CA ALA A 59 3.17 34.54 -37.36
C ALA A 59 3.09 34.20 -38.86
N ALA A 60 2.24 33.24 -39.23
CA ALA A 60 2.15 32.71 -40.60
C ALA A 60 0.67 32.52 -41.04
N PRO A 61 -0.10 33.60 -41.21
CA PRO A 61 -1.54 33.54 -41.50
C PRO A 61 -1.88 32.91 -42.86
N ASN A 62 -0.90 32.86 -43.77
CA ASN A 62 -1.06 32.28 -45.11
C ASN A 62 -0.84 30.75 -45.15
N VAL A 63 -0.35 30.14 -44.07
CA VAL A 63 0.03 28.72 -44.03
C VAL A 63 -0.66 27.97 -42.89
N ALA A 64 -0.87 28.62 -41.74
CA ALA A 64 -1.52 28.03 -40.58
C ALA A 64 -3.04 27.86 -40.79
N SER A 65 -3.64 26.89 -40.10
CA SER A 65 -5.09 26.63 -40.19
C SER A 65 -5.90 27.70 -39.46
N LYS A 66 -6.82 28.35 -40.17
CA LYS A 66 -7.81 29.29 -39.60
C LYS A 66 -8.69 28.62 -38.55
N GLU A 67 -9.10 27.38 -38.79
CA GLU A 67 -9.93 26.61 -37.86
C GLU A 67 -9.19 26.33 -36.55
N GLN A 68 -7.92 25.91 -36.63
CA GLN A 68 -7.09 25.72 -35.44
C GLN A 68 -6.87 27.02 -34.68
N TYR A 69 -6.74 28.15 -35.38
CA TYR A 69 -6.59 29.45 -34.72
C TYR A 69 -7.84 29.82 -33.90
N VAL A 70 -9.04 29.69 -34.49
CA VAL A 70 -10.31 29.92 -33.77
C VAL A 70 -10.41 28.99 -32.55
N GLN A 71 -10.14 27.70 -32.71
CA GLN A 71 -10.17 26.73 -31.59
C GLN A 71 -9.20 27.10 -30.47
N GLN A 72 -7.97 27.54 -30.81
CA GLN A 72 -6.98 27.99 -29.82
C GLN A 72 -7.46 29.21 -29.05
N VAL A 73 -8.11 30.17 -29.72
CA VAL A 73 -8.67 31.36 -29.06
C VAL A 73 -9.76 30.96 -28.07
N PHE A 74 -10.67 30.06 -28.44
CA PHE A 74 -11.72 29.57 -27.54
C PHE A 74 -11.16 28.84 -26.31
N ALA A 75 -10.18 27.96 -26.52
CA ALA A 75 -9.53 27.22 -25.45
C ALA A 75 -8.79 28.16 -24.48
N ARG A 76 -8.02 29.11 -25.01
CA ARG A 76 -7.16 29.99 -24.21
C ARG A 76 -7.92 31.17 -23.59
N ALA A 77 -8.95 31.70 -24.24
CA ALA A 77 -9.76 32.79 -23.67
C ALA A 77 -10.78 32.28 -22.64
N PHE A 78 -11.42 31.13 -22.89
CA PHE A 78 -12.60 30.70 -22.13
C PHE A 78 -12.49 29.28 -21.53
N GLY A 79 -11.43 28.52 -21.84
CA GLY A 79 -11.31 27.13 -21.38
C GLY A 79 -12.21 26.14 -22.11
N ILE A 80 -12.69 26.49 -23.32
CA ILE A 80 -13.60 25.65 -24.10
C ILE A 80 -12.78 24.75 -25.04
N ALA A 81 -12.91 23.43 -24.89
CA ALA A 81 -12.23 22.49 -25.78
C ALA A 81 -12.83 22.52 -27.19
N ALA A 82 -12.04 22.17 -28.20
CA ALA A 82 -12.47 22.24 -29.61
C ALA A 82 -13.76 21.45 -29.89
N ALA A 83 -13.95 20.31 -29.22
CA ALA A 83 -15.15 19.47 -29.35
C ALA A 83 -16.43 20.12 -28.80
N ASP A 84 -16.29 21.08 -27.89
CA ASP A 84 -17.41 21.75 -27.20
C ASP A 84 -17.80 23.06 -27.89
N ILE A 85 -17.09 23.47 -28.95
CA ILE A 85 -17.46 24.62 -29.77
C ILE A 85 -18.58 24.19 -30.73
N PRO A 86 -19.77 24.82 -30.70
CA PRO A 86 -20.84 24.51 -31.63
C PRO A 86 -20.35 24.60 -33.10
N PRO A 87 -20.57 23.57 -33.95
CA PRO A 87 -20.02 23.56 -35.31
C PRO A 87 -20.42 24.78 -36.16
N ALA A 88 -21.63 25.30 -35.97
CA ALA A 88 -22.10 26.51 -36.65
C ALA A 88 -21.34 27.77 -36.19
N GLU A 89 -20.98 27.85 -34.91
CA GLU A 89 -20.19 28.95 -34.36
C GLU A 89 -18.74 28.90 -34.85
N LEU A 90 -18.13 27.71 -34.88
CA LEU A 90 -16.80 27.52 -35.44
C LEU A 90 -16.76 27.93 -36.92
N THR A 91 -17.76 27.52 -37.70
CA THR A 91 -17.88 27.89 -39.13
C THR A 91 -18.02 29.40 -39.30
N TYR A 92 -18.83 30.07 -38.47
CA TYR A 92 -19.01 31.52 -38.50
C TYR A 92 -17.69 32.26 -38.29
N TRP A 93 -16.92 31.92 -37.26
CA TRP A 93 -15.66 32.60 -36.94
C TRP A 93 -14.55 32.33 -37.96
N VAL A 94 -14.50 31.13 -38.54
CA VAL A 94 -13.59 30.82 -39.66
C VAL A 94 -13.97 31.62 -40.91
N GLY A 95 -15.27 31.78 -41.17
CA GLY A 95 -15.78 32.63 -42.24
C GLY A 95 -15.43 34.11 -42.01
N TRP A 96 -15.57 34.60 -40.78
CA TRP A 96 -15.23 35.98 -40.40
C TRP A 96 -13.75 36.32 -40.65
N LEU A 97 -12.83 35.39 -40.37
CA LEU A 97 -11.41 35.52 -40.72
C LEU A 97 -11.13 35.64 -42.23
N SER A 98 -12.11 35.36 -43.07
CA SER A 98 -12.01 35.42 -44.53
C SER A 98 -12.77 36.62 -45.13
N ALA A 99 -13.46 37.40 -44.29
CA ALA A 99 -14.08 38.65 -44.70
C ALA A 99 -13.02 39.75 -44.94
N PRO A 100 -13.32 40.76 -45.78
CA PRO A 100 -12.49 41.96 -45.91
C PRO A 100 -12.27 42.64 -44.55
N ASP A 101 -11.14 43.34 -44.41
CA ASP A 101 -10.81 44.14 -43.23
C ASP A 101 -11.58 45.47 -43.23
N ASP A 102 -12.74 45.49 -42.59
CA ASP A 102 -13.60 46.69 -42.58
C ASP A 102 -13.12 47.79 -41.60
N ASN A 103 -12.14 47.48 -40.74
CA ASN A 103 -11.70 48.33 -39.62
C ASN A 103 -10.23 48.80 -39.69
N GLY A 104 -9.48 48.49 -40.76
CA GLY A 104 -8.08 48.91 -40.92
C GLY A 104 -7.05 48.14 -40.08
N ILE A 105 -7.47 47.13 -39.31
CA ILE A 105 -6.61 46.07 -38.75
C ILE A 105 -7.00 44.75 -39.42
N PRO A 106 -6.04 43.93 -39.87
CA PRO A 106 -6.35 42.60 -40.38
C PRO A 106 -7.17 41.78 -39.37
N ASN A 107 -8.31 41.23 -39.80
CA ASN A 107 -9.24 40.49 -38.94
C ASN A 107 -8.56 39.41 -38.07
N TYR A 108 -7.51 38.76 -38.58
CA TYR A 108 -6.77 37.75 -37.82
C TYR A 108 -5.98 38.30 -36.62
N LEU A 109 -5.61 39.58 -36.62
CA LEU A 109 -4.95 40.22 -35.47
C LEU A 109 -5.97 40.61 -34.39
N GLU A 110 -7.22 40.88 -34.74
CA GLU A 110 -8.26 41.31 -33.79
C GLU A 110 -9.12 40.17 -33.26
N LEU A 111 -9.07 38.99 -33.89
CA LEU A 111 -9.97 37.88 -33.63
C LEU A 111 -10.19 37.58 -32.12
N PRO A 112 -9.16 37.48 -31.26
CA PRO A 112 -9.36 37.22 -29.83
C PRO A 112 -10.22 38.28 -29.12
N VAL A 113 -10.06 39.55 -29.51
CA VAL A 113 -10.83 40.67 -28.94
C VAL A 113 -12.27 40.64 -29.46
N VAL A 114 -12.45 40.44 -30.77
CA VAL A 114 -13.78 40.42 -31.41
C VAL A 114 -14.60 39.22 -30.92
N ILE A 115 -13.99 38.04 -30.82
CA ILE A 115 -14.67 36.85 -30.25
C ILE A 115 -15.16 37.15 -28.84
N ASN A 116 -14.37 37.79 -27.99
CA ASN A 116 -14.80 38.16 -26.65
C ASN A 116 -15.95 39.19 -26.67
N GLN A 117 -15.85 40.23 -27.50
CA GLN A 117 -16.87 41.28 -27.61
C GLN A 117 -18.26 40.74 -27.99
N PHE A 118 -18.30 39.77 -28.90
CA PHE A 118 -19.55 39.18 -29.40
C PHE A 118 -19.93 37.85 -28.72
N SER A 119 -19.16 37.41 -27.71
CA SER A 119 -19.48 36.21 -26.93
C SER A 119 -20.62 36.47 -25.93
N PRO A 120 -21.40 35.44 -25.54
CA PRO A 120 -22.41 35.57 -24.49
C PRO A 120 -21.82 36.03 -23.14
N ALA A 121 -22.66 36.64 -22.30
CA ALA A 121 -22.26 37.19 -20.99
C ALA A 121 -21.55 36.16 -20.07
N SER A 122 -21.91 34.88 -20.17
CA SER A 122 -21.26 33.80 -19.40
C SER A 122 -19.79 33.58 -19.79
N ARG A 123 -19.43 33.73 -21.07
CA ARG A 123 -18.04 33.63 -21.53
C ARG A 123 -17.25 34.90 -21.21
N GLN A 124 -17.87 36.07 -21.34
CA GLN A 124 -17.28 37.33 -20.91
C GLN A 124 -16.98 37.31 -19.40
N ALA A 125 -17.85 36.71 -18.59
CA ALA A 125 -17.63 36.51 -17.16
C ALA A 125 -16.41 35.60 -16.87
N ALA A 126 -16.18 34.55 -17.67
CA ALA A 126 -14.99 33.71 -17.52
C ALA A 126 -13.69 34.49 -17.80
N LEU A 127 -13.68 35.35 -18.83
CA LEU A 127 -12.53 36.21 -19.12
C LEU A 127 -12.33 37.28 -18.04
N GLN A 128 -13.42 37.87 -17.53
CA GLN A 128 -13.35 38.82 -16.42
C GLN A 128 -12.79 38.16 -15.15
N ASN A 129 -13.25 36.95 -14.80
CA ASN A 129 -12.71 36.18 -13.69
C ASN A 129 -11.21 35.91 -13.86
N ARG A 130 -10.76 35.57 -15.07
CA ARG A 130 -9.34 35.40 -15.39
C ARG A 130 -8.56 36.71 -15.22
N ALA A 131 -9.12 37.84 -15.65
CA ALA A 131 -8.53 39.16 -15.45
C ALA A 131 -8.42 39.53 -13.97
N ASP A 132 -9.43 39.22 -13.17
CA ASP A 132 -9.42 39.46 -11.72
C ASP A 132 -8.37 38.60 -11.01
N VAL A 133 -8.20 37.35 -11.43
CA VAL A 133 -7.15 36.45 -10.90
C VAL A 133 -5.76 36.89 -11.37
N ALA A 134 -5.62 37.38 -12.60
CA ALA A 134 -4.35 37.91 -13.10
C ALA A 134 -3.93 39.19 -12.36
N LEU A 135 -4.88 40.09 -12.08
CA LEU A 135 -4.64 41.28 -11.26
C LEU A 135 -4.28 40.90 -9.82
N ASP A 136 -4.98 39.92 -9.24
CA ASP A 136 -4.66 39.37 -7.92
C ASP A 136 -3.25 38.78 -7.89
N PHE A 137 -2.84 38.02 -8.90
CA PHE A 137 -1.48 37.49 -9.00
C PHE A 137 -0.44 38.62 -9.02
N ALA A 138 -0.65 39.65 -9.83
CA ALA A 138 0.23 40.83 -9.88
C ALA A 138 0.33 41.53 -8.52
N GLN A 139 -0.80 41.71 -7.84
CA GLN A 139 -0.84 42.31 -6.50
C GLN A 139 -0.13 41.43 -5.46
N LYS A 140 -0.39 40.12 -5.44
CA LYS A 140 0.26 39.17 -4.53
C LYS A 140 1.77 39.15 -4.73
N MET A 141 2.25 39.19 -5.97
CA MET A 141 3.68 39.28 -6.25
C MET A 141 4.27 40.63 -5.83
N LEU A 142 3.55 41.74 -6.03
CA LEU A 142 3.95 43.06 -5.57
C LEU A 142 4.00 43.16 -4.04
N ASP A 143 3.06 42.52 -3.34
CA ASP A 143 3.05 42.41 -1.88
C ASP A 143 4.32 41.68 -1.38
N GLN A 144 4.88 40.80 -2.21
CA GLN A 144 6.18 40.12 -2.00
C GLN A 144 7.36 40.92 -2.56
N GLY A 145 7.17 42.19 -2.93
CA GLY A 145 8.17 43.10 -3.48
C GLY A 145 8.72 42.70 -4.86
N ILE A 146 7.97 41.91 -5.63
CA ILE A 146 8.34 41.48 -6.99
C ILE A 146 7.50 42.28 -7.99
N SER A 147 8.05 43.38 -8.49
CA SER A 147 7.36 44.28 -9.43
C SER A 147 7.51 43.90 -10.90
N SER A 148 8.50 43.06 -11.25
CA SER A 148 8.75 42.57 -12.62
C SER A 148 8.88 41.05 -12.61
N PHE A 149 8.39 40.38 -13.65
CA PHE A 149 8.37 38.91 -13.72
C PHE A 149 9.44 38.35 -14.64
N THR A 150 10.03 37.23 -14.21
CA THR A 150 10.82 36.32 -15.04
C THR A 150 9.91 35.47 -15.93
N GLU A 151 10.47 34.85 -16.96
CA GLU A 151 9.70 33.98 -17.86
C GLU A 151 9.03 32.81 -17.13
N THR A 152 9.71 32.24 -16.12
CA THR A 152 9.14 31.20 -15.25
C THR A 152 7.92 31.72 -14.49
N GLN A 153 7.96 32.93 -13.94
CA GLN A 153 6.84 33.53 -13.23
C GLN A 153 5.66 33.85 -14.16
N TYR A 154 5.93 34.31 -15.39
CA TYR A 154 4.89 34.44 -16.40
C TYR A 154 4.23 33.10 -16.72
N GLY A 155 5.01 32.03 -16.91
CA GLY A 155 4.48 30.67 -17.13
C GLY A 155 3.65 30.14 -15.96
N SER A 156 4.10 30.33 -14.72
CA SER A 156 3.36 29.94 -13.51
C SER A 156 2.06 30.72 -13.36
N SER A 157 2.06 32.03 -13.66
CA SER A 157 0.84 32.85 -13.65
C SER A 157 -0.22 32.26 -14.59
N TRP A 158 0.19 31.78 -15.76
CA TRP A 158 -0.72 31.17 -16.72
C TRP A 158 -1.27 29.83 -16.25
N SER A 159 -0.42 28.99 -15.66
CA SER A 159 -0.83 27.69 -15.11
C SER A 159 -2.00 27.86 -14.13
N ILE A 160 -1.99 28.91 -13.32
CA ILE A 160 -3.07 29.23 -12.39
C ILE A 160 -4.27 29.83 -13.13
N ILE A 161 -4.07 30.88 -13.95
CA ILE A 161 -5.16 31.58 -14.66
C ILE A 161 -5.95 30.64 -15.58
N ASN A 162 -5.28 29.67 -16.21
CA ASN A 162 -5.94 28.75 -17.14
C ASN A 162 -6.94 27.79 -16.46
N THR A 163 -6.86 27.63 -15.13
CA THR A 163 -7.85 26.85 -14.34
C THR A 163 -9.16 27.60 -14.08
N VAL A 164 -9.18 28.92 -14.31
CA VAL A 164 -10.30 29.78 -13.97
C VAL A 164 -11.39 29.69 -15.03
N THR A 165 -12.64 29.57 -14.58
CA THR A 165 -13.86 29.48 -15.39
C THR A 165 -14.87 30.56 -14.99
N ALA A 166 -16.09 30.52 -15.51
CA ALA A 166 -17.17 31.40 -15.06
C ALA A 166 -17.64 31.12 -13.60
N SER A 167 -17.22 30.01 -12.97
CA SER A 167 -17.63 29.63 -11.62
C SER A 167 -16.87 30.41 -10.53
N PRO A 168 -17.56 30.99 -9.52
CA PRO A 168 -16.91 31.65 -8.37
C PRO A 168 -15.93 30.75 -7.61
N ALA A 169 -16.20 29.44 -7.51
CA ALA A 169 -15.33 28.50 -6.80
C ALA A 169 -13.95 28.38 -7.48
N SER A 170 -13.90 28.45 -8.82
CA SER A 170 -12.63 28.43 -9.56
C SER A 170 -11.78 29.67 -9.31
N VAL A 171 -12.44 30.83 -9.10
CA VAL A 171 -11.76 32.08 -8.72
C VAL A 171 -11.17 31.98 -7.32
N THR A 172 -11.93 31.46 -6.35
CA THR A 172 -11.45 31.25 -4.99
C THR A 172 -10.23 30.32 -4.95
N ALA A 173 -10.30 29.18 -5.65
CA ALA A 173 -9.18 28.25 -5.73
C ALA A 173 -7.93 28.87 -6.39
N ALA A 174 -8.11 29.62 -7.49
CA ALA A 174 -7.00 30.26 -8.18
C ALA A 174 -6.35 31.40 -7.37
N LYS A 175 -7.14 32.20 -6.62
CA LYS A 175 -6.59 33.23 -5.72
C LYS A 175 -5.83 32.62 -4.53
N GLN A 176 -6.24 31.45 -4.05
CA GLN A 176 -5.45 30.70 -3.08
C GLN A 176 -4.12 30.25 -3.70
N ALA A 177 -4.15 29.67 -4.90
CA ALA A 177 -2.93 29.27 -5.60
C ALA A 177 -1.99 30.45 -5.91
N ASN A 178 -2.53 31.63 -6.24
CA ASN A 178 -1.76 32.87 -6.35
C ASN A 178 -1.06 33.23 -5.03
N THR A 179 -1.79 33.12 -3.92
CA THR A 179 -1.26 33.40 -2.57
C THR A 179 -0.13 32.42 -2.23
N ASP A 180 -0.33 31.13 -2.45
CA ASP A 180 0.68 30.10 -2.18
C ASP A 180 1.92 30.28 -3.05
N PHE A 181 1.74 30.57 -4.34
CA PHE A 181 2.84 30.85 -5.26
C PHE A 181 3.60 32.11 -4.86
N ALA A 182 2.90 33.20 -4.53
CA ALA A 182 3.53 34.43 -4.11
C ALA A 182 4.30 34.23 -2.80
N ILE A 183 3.73 33.54 -1.81
CA ILE A 183 4.44 33.17 -0.57
C ILE A 183 5.72 32.40 -0.89
N ALA A 184 5.66 31.40 -1.79
CA ALA A 184 6.84 30.63 -2.19
C ALA A 184 7.88 31.49 -2.95
N ALA A 185 7.43 32.39 -3.83
CA ALA A 185 8.29 33.31 -4.59
C ALA A 185 8.91 34.40 -3.69
N GLY A 186 8.21 34.80 -2.63
CA GLY A 186 8.64 35.78 -1.63
C GLY A 186 9.52 35.19 -0.52
N ALA A 187 9.38 33.89 -0.24
CA ALA A 187 10.15 33.14 0.75
C ALA A 187 11.67 33.09 0.48
N ALA A 188 12.12 33.55 -0.69
CA ALA A 188 13.52 33.40 -1.10
C ALA A 188 14.49 34.42 -0.49
N ASN A 189 14.07 35.58 0.06
CA ASN A 189 15.01 36.50 0.75
C ASN A 189 14.29 37.46 1.73
N GLY A 190 13.99 37.01 2.95
CA GLY A 190 14.10 37.90 4.10
C GLY A 190 15.57 38.06 4.51
N GLN A 191 15.82 38.87 5.53
CA GLN A 191 17.17 39.06 6.06
C GLN A 191 17.55 37.95 7.04
N THR A 192 18.84 37.64 7.07
CA THR A 192 19.42 36.81 8.13
C THR A 192 20.15 37.72 9.12
N PHE A 193 19.72 37.71 10.38
CA PHE A 193 20.32 38.45 11.47
C PHE A 193 21.11 37.49 12.36
N ALA A 194 22.42 37.68 12.46
CA ALA A 194 23.24 36.93 13.40
C ALA A 194 23.39 37.71 14.70
N LEU A 195 23.05 37.07 15.83
CA LEU A 195 23.26 37.66 17.15
C LEU A 195 24.76 37.80 17.45
N THR A 196 25.08 38.82 18.23
CA THR A 196 26.42 39.17 18.67
C THR A 196 26.53 38.98 20.19
N THR A 197 27.71 39.21 20.76
CA THR A 197 27.89 39.18 22.21
C THR A 197 27.36 40.46 22.89
N GLY A 198 26.82 41.42 22.14
CA GLY A 198 26.18 42.63 22.66
C GLY A 198 24.67 42.46 22.77
N ILE A 199 23.98 43.48 23.31
CA ILE A 199 22.52 43.52 23.26
C ILE A 199 22.09 43.82 21.83
N ASP A 200 21.35 42.90 21.22
CA ASP A 200 20.86 43.03 19.86
C ASP A 200 19.39 43.47 19.83
N VAL A 201 19.07 44.44 18.97
CA VAL A 201 17.68 44.85 18.69
C VAL A 201 17.48 44.76 17.19
N PHE A 202 16.91 43.64 16.75
CA PHE A 202 16.65 43.38 15.33
C PHE A 202 15.16 43.49 15.01
N ASN A 203 14.88 44.23 13.95
CA ASN A 203 13.55 44.31 13.35
C ASN A 203 13.63 43.70 11.95
N GLY A 204 12.84 42.66 11.76
CA GLY A 204 12.63 41.99 10.51
C GLY A 204 11.88 42.84 9.50
N THR A 205 11.80 42.31 8.29
CA THR A 205 11.19 42.86 7.10
C THR A 205 9.72 42.43 7.01
N THR A 206 9.12 42.53 5.82
CA THR A 206 7.79 41.97 5.53
C THR A 206 7.89 40.59 4.85
N ARG A 207 9.08 39.99 4.85
CA ARG A 207 9.42 38.69 4.25
C ARG A 207 9.98 37.79 5.34
N ASN A 208 10.04 36.48 5.06
CA ASN A 208 10.54 35.46 5.99
C ASN A 208 12.01 35.69 6.37
N ASP A 209 12.25 36.18 7.58
CA ASP A 209 13.57 36.43 8.14
C ASP A 209 14.07 35.27 8.99
N ILE A 210 15.39 35.21 9.17
CA ILE A 210 16.07 34.22 10.01
C ILE A 210 16.92 34.94 11.05
N PHE A 211 16.74 34.60 12.32
CA PHE A 211 17.61 35.03 13.40
C PHE A 211 18.51 33.86 13.82
N LEU A 212 19.82 34.02 13.75
CA LEU A 212 20.81 33.00 14.09
C LEU A 212 21.42 33.30 15.45
N GLY A 213 21.24 32.38 16.40
CA GLY A 213 21.85 32.46 17.73
C GLY A 213 22.64 31.19 18.07
N SER A 214 23.66 31.34 18.91
CA SER A 214 24.27 30.23 19.64
C SER A 214 24.55 30.64 21.08
N LYS A 215 24.97 29.69 21.92
CA LYS A 215 25.11 29.84 23.38
C LYS A 215 25.78 31.14 23.80
N ASP A 216 26.84 31.53 23.09
CA ASP A 216 27.70 32.66 23.47
C ASP A 216 27.17 34.02 22.98
N PHE A 217 26.14 34.03 22.15
CA PHE A 217 25.56 35.23 21.53
C PHE A 217 24.13 35.53 21.99
N VAL A 218 23.37 34.52 22.43
CA VAL A 218 21.98 34.73 22.86
C VAL A 218 21.93 35.28 24.29
N GLN A 219 21.27 36.42 24.48
CA GLN A 219 21.10 37.12 25.74
C GLN A 219 19.63 37.45 26.05
N ALA A 220 19.30 37.59 27.34
CA ALA A 220 17.94 37.90 27.78
C ALA A 220 17.45 39.29 27.36
N ALA A 221 18.39 40.19 27.09
CA ALA A 221 18.12 41.58 26.72
C ALA A 221 17.91 41.76 25.21
N ASP A 222 18.20 40.73 24.40
CA ASP A 222 18.03 40.80 22.96
C ASP A 222 16.55 40.89 22.60
N GLN A 223 16.24 41.65 21.56
CA GLN A 223 14.89 41.89 21.06
C GLN A 223 14.84 41.51 19.59
N LEU A 224 14.14 40.42 19.30
CA LEU A 224 13.97 39.90 17.94
C LEU A 224 12.50 40.08 17.55
N ASN A 225 12.27 41.00 16.62
CA ASN A 225 10.96 41.23 16.03
C ASN A 225 10.98 40.72 14.59
N GLY A 226 10.20 39.69 14.24
CA GLY A 226 10.18 39.15 12.87
C GLY A 226 9.52 40.08 11.84
N GLY A 227 8.69 41.03 12.30
CA GLY A 227 7.98 41.92 11.38
C GLY A 227 6.79 41.22 10.75
N GLY A 228 6.79 41.07 9.42
CA GLY A 228 5.77 40.32 8.70
C GLY A 228 6.40 39.21 7.87
N GLY A 229 5.65 38.14 7.59
CA GLY A 229 6.21 36.95 6.95
C GLY A 229 6.00 35.73 7.85
N THR A 230 6.85 34.73 7.67
CA THR A 230 6.98 33.58 8.56
C THR A 230 8.43 33.49 8.99
N ASP A 231 8.70 33.98 10.20
CA ASP A 231 10.05 34.24 10.67
C ASP A 231 10.55 33.12 11.58
N THR A 232 11.86 32.89 11.54
CA THR A 232 12.48 31.75 12.24
C THR A 232 13.65 32.20 13.11
N PHE A 233 13.63 31.85 14.39
CA PHE A 233 14.81 31.89 15.25
C PHE A 233 15.47 30.51 15.33
N GLU A 234 16.67 30.39 14.78
CA GLU A 234 17.49 29.18 14.87
C GLU A 234 18.53 29.34 15.98
N TYR A 235 18.42 28.49 17.00
CA TYR A 235 19.32 28.46 18.14
C TYR A 235 20.18 27.20 18.12
N PHE A 236 21.45 27.35 17.74
CA PHE A 236 22.45 26.29 17.66
C PHE A 236 23.13 26.02 19.00
N ALA A 237 23.38 24.73 19.28
CA ALA A 237 24.12 24.26 20.46
C ALA A 237 23.59 24.85 21.78
N ALA A 238 22.26 24.94 21.89
CA ALA A 238 21.62 25.58 23.02
C ALA A 238 21.98 24.86 24.33
N ASP A 239 22.77 25.50 25.20
CA ASP A 239 23.26 24.95 26.47
C ASP A 239 22.76 25.83 27.62
N VAL A 240 21.71 25.35 28.30
CA VAL A 240 20.96 26.09 29.31
C VAL A 240 21.69 26.02 30.66
N GLU A 241 22.59 26.97 30.91
CA GLU A 241 22.98 27.33 32.28
C GLU A 241 22.24 28.59 32.78
N ALA A 242 21.51 29.31 31.93
CA ALA A 242 20.75 30.48 32.37
C ALA A 242 19.56 30.84 31.48
N THR A 243 18.57 31.44 32.13
CA THR A 243 17.29 32.05 31.73
C THR A 243 17.37 33.16 30.66
N ALA A 244 18.31 33.09 29.72
CA ALA A 244 18.51 34.10 28.69
C ALA A 244 17.96 33.63 27.33
N LEU A 245 16.65 33.71 27.17
CA LEU A 245 16.02 33.70 25.85
C LEU A 245 15.77 35.15 25.42
N PRO A 246 15.91 35.45 24.11
CA PRO A 246 15.60 36.78 23.60
C PRO A 246 14.10 37.08 23.76
N GLN A 247 13.75 38.35 23.78
CA GLN A 247 12.36 38.77 23.62
C GLN A 247 11.94 38.54 22.17
N LEU A 248 10.99 37.62 21.96
CA LEU A 248 10.45 37.27 20.64
C LEU A 248 9.11 37.97 20.41
N THR A 249 9.01 38.73 19.32
CA THR A 249 7.78 39.36 18.84
C THR A 249 7.61 39.07 17.36
N ASN A 250 6.43 38.65 16.90
CA ASN A 250 6.18 38.30 15.48
C ASN A 250 7.23 37.32 14.91
N VAL A 251 7.76 36.40 15.72
CA VAL A 251 8.61 35.30 15.26
C VAL A 251 7.80 34.02 15.40
N GLU A 252 7.40 33.42 14.29
CA GLU A 252 6.47 32.29 14.29
C GLU A 252 7.15 30.96 14.68
N ASN A 253 8.42 30.78 14.33
CA ASN A 253 9.11 29.51 14.51
C ASN A 253 10.38 29.67 15.34
N VAL A 254 10.57 28.76 16.30
CA VAL A 254 11.86 28.55 16.97
C VAL A 254 12.37 27.16 16.63
N GLN A 255 13.61 27.07 16.17
CA GLN A 255 14.32 25.81 15.95
C GLN A 255 15.49 25.69 16.92
N LEU A 256 15.49 24.64 17.73
CA LEU A 256 16.51 24.34 18.71
C LEU A 256 17.38 23.21 18.15
N ILE A 257 18.59 23.55 17.71
CA ILE A 257 19.41 22.69 16.86
C ILE A 257 20.62 22.18 17.64
N GLY A 258 20.80 20.85 17.69
CA GLY A 258 22.03 20.24 18.22
C GLY A 258 22.30 20.48 19.71
N SER A 259 21.25 20.61 20.54
CA SER A 259 21.36 20.74 22.01
C SER A 259 22.14 19.57 22.63
N THR A 260 23.00 19.84 23.63
CA THR A 260 23.92 18.86 24.26
C THR A 260 23.67 18.62 25.76
N LYS A 261 22.76 19.37 26.39
CA LYS A 261 22.28 19.14 27.77
C LYS A 261 20.76 19.23 27.84
N ASN A 262 20.14 18.63 28.88
CA ASN A 262 18.69 18.61 29.11
C ASN A 262 18.15 20.03 29.34
N PRO A 263 17.52 20.66 28.34
CA PRO A 263 17.15 22.06 28.42
C PRO A 263 15.71 22.22 28.93
N ASN A 264 15.46 23.29 29.67
CA ASN A 264 14.12 23.74 30.07
C ASN A 264 13.88 25.16 29.55
N PHE A 265 13.46 25.26 28.28
CA PHE A 265 13.22 26.57 27.65
C PHE A 265 11.87 27.14 28.06
N ASN A 266 11.80 28.44 28.30
CA ASN A 266 10.56 29.11 28.66
C ASN A 266 10.21 30.20 27.66
N PHE A 267 9.24 29.92 26.79
CA PHE A 267 8.74 30.84 25.78
C PHE A 267 7.45 31.53 26.20
N SER A 268 7.05 31.46 27.47
CA SER A 268 5.74 31.96 27.94
C SER A 268 5.48 33.44 27.68
N THR A 269 6.53 34.24 27.48
CA THR A 269 6.45 35.67 27.18
C THR A 269 6.52 36.00 25.68
N ALA A 270 6.77 35.02 24.82
CA ALA A 270 6.85 35.23 23.37
C ALA A 270 5.48 35.57 22.78
N THR A 271 5.45 36.51 21.83
CA THR A 271 4.22 36.91 21.13
C THR A 271 4.34 36.64 19.63
N GLY A 272 3.27 36.12 19.01
CA GLY A 272 3.26 35.72 17.59
C GLY A 272 3.83 34.31 17.31
N LEU A 273 4.46 33.68 18.30
CA LEU A 273 5.01 32.33 18.19
C LEU A 273 3.93 31.30 17.82
N LYS A 274 4.28 30.37 16.92
CA LYS A 274 3.41 29.28 16.45
C LYS A 274 4.01 27.90 16.72
N ALA A 275 5.33 27.75 16.68
CA ALA A 275 5.97 26.46 16.93
C ALA A 275 7.37 26.59 17.56
N VAL A 276 7.69 25.66 18.45
CA VAL A 276 9.05 25.42 18.98
C VAL A 276 9.44 23.99 18.62
N THR A 277 10.44 23.83 17.76
CA THR A 277 10.85 22.53 17.23
C THR A 277 12.28 22.19 17.64
N TYR A 278 12.49 20.98 18.16
CA TYR A 278 13.81 20.45 18.43
C TYR A 278 14.30 19.64 17.24
N VAL A 279 15.42 20.06 16.64
CA VAL A 279 15.95 19.48 15.40
C VAL A 279 17.25 18.74 15.68
N SER A 280 17.25 17.44 15.43
CA SER A 280 18.40 16.53 15.63
C SER A 280 19.18 16.76 16.94
N PRO A 281 18.51 16.83 18.11
CA PRO A 281 19.20 17.13 19.36
C PRO A 281 19.95 15.90 19.90
N ALA A 282 21.15 16.08 20.46
CA ALA A 282 22.01 15.00 20.94
C ALA A 282 21.74 14.62 22.41
N ILE A 283 20.48 14.72 22.85
CA ILE A 283 20.05 14.56 24.25
C ILE A 283 18.84 13.63 24.35
N THR A 284 18.64 13.05 25.53
CA THR A 284 17.55 12.11 25.79
C THR A 284 16.25 12.80 26.19
N ASP A 285 16.32 13.89 26.95
CA ASP A 285 15.16 14.50 27.59
C ASP A 285 15.06 16.00 27.34
N ILE A 286 13.85 16.45 27.03
CA ILE A 286 13.57 17.83 26.62
C ILE A 286 12.36 18.38 27.37
N THR A 287 12.43 19.63 27.83
CA THR A 287 11.27 20.35 28.37
C THR A 287 11.15 21.76 27.79
N ALA A 288 9.92 22.16 27.45
CA ALA A 288 9.59 23.52 27.04
C ALA A 288 8.34 24.02 27.76
N THR A 289 8.32 25.29 28.15
CA THR A 289 7.10 26.00 28.58
C THR A 289 6.63 26.89 27.44
N LEU A 290 5.38 26.72 27.02
CA LEU A 290 4.84 27.26 25.79
C LEU A 290 3.60 28.15 26.05
N PRO A 291 3.43 29.26 25.31
CA PRO A 291 2.18 30.00 25.25
C PRO A 291 1.02 29.18 24.68
N ASP A 292 -0.21 29.68 24.87
CA ASP A 292 -1.41 29.10 24.24
C ASP A 292 -1.31 29.15 22.71
N GLY A 293 -1.73 28.08 22.04
CA GLY A 293 -1.68 27.96 20.57
C GLY A 293 -0.32 27.57 19.97
N VAL A 294 0.76 27.52 20.74
CA VAL A 294 2.10 27.16 20.24
C VAL A 294 2.27 25.64 20.18
N ALA A 295 2.75 25.11 19.06
CA ALA A 295 3.04 23.69 18.90
C ALA A 295 4.44 23.30 19.43
N LEU A 296 4.53 22.12 20.04
CA LEU A 296 5.79 21.48 20.41
C LEU A 296 6.24 20.53 19.30
N GLY A 297 7.44 20.71 18.77
CA GLY A 297 7.94 19.96 17.62
C GLY A 297 9.18 19.11 17.93
N VAL A 298 9.28 17.95 17.29
CA VAL A 298 10.50 17.14 17.24
C VAL A 298 10.77 16.72 15.80
N GLN A 299 12.01 16.89 15.35
CA GLN A 299 12.39 16.64 13.96
C GLN A 299 13.73 15.89 13.84
N ASN A 300 13.77 14.90 12.94
CA ASN A 300 14.97 14.19 12.47
C ASN A 300 15.88 13.72 13.63
N THR A 301 15.31 13.02 14.61
CA THR A 301 16.02 12.60 15.82
C THR A 301 16.04 11.09 16.01
N SER A 302 17.14 10.57 16.55
CA SER A 302 17.30 9.16 16.94
C SER A 302 17.66 8.97 18.41
N THR A 303 17.91 10.07 19.13
CA THR A 303 18.47 10.09 20.50
C THR A 303 17.45 10.53 21.54
N VAL A 304 16.44 11.31 21.15
CA VAL A 304 15.41 11.80 22.08
C VAL A 304 14.54 10.64 22.51
N LYS A 305 14.43 10.47 23.83
CA LYS A 305 13.54 9.51 24.47
C LYS A 305 12.29 10.21 24.97
N ASN A 306 12.43 11.33 25.65
CA ASN A 306 11.30 12.01 26.28
C ASN A 306 11.24 13.49 25.90
N ILE A 307 10.03 13.98 25.65
CA ILE A 307 9.75 15.40 25.48
C ILE A 307 8.56 15.84 26.33
N THR A 308 8.67 17.00 26.95
CA THR A 308 7.63 17.60 27.78
C THR A 308 7.32 19.02 27.32
N GLY A 309 6.06 19.30 27.01
CA GLY A 309 5.54 20.66 26.78
C GLY A 309 4.61 21.08 27.91
N ASN A 310 4.88 22.21 28.54
CA ASN A 310 4.02 22.83 29.55
C ASN A 310 3.21 23.97 28.91
N PHE A 311 1.92 23.72 28.67
CA PHE A 311 0.99 24.63 28.01
C PHE A 311 0.12 25.44 29.00
N GLY A 312 0.32 25.25 30.31
CA GLY A 312 -0.35 26.02 31.35
C GLY A 312 -1.89 25.91 31.29
N ASN A 313 -2.56 27.01 30.94
CA ASN A 313 -4.02 27.12 30.86
C ASN A 313 -4.58 26.95 29.44
N ALA A 314 -3.76 26.57 28.46
CA ALA A 314 -4.18 26.38 27.08
C ALA A 314 -5.35 25.38 26.97
N ALA A 315 -6.29 25.66 26.08
CA ALA A 315 -7.37 24.73 25.76
C ALA A 315 -6.92 23.64 24.78
N THR A 316 -5.86 23.89 24.01
CA THR A 316 -5.33 22.98 22.99
C THR A 316 -3.83 22.79 23.19
N ALA A 317 -3.36 21.54 23.07
CA ALA A 317 -1.94 21.22 22.98
C ALA A 317 -1.66 20.54 21.64
N THR A 318 -0.62 20.99 20.93
CA THR A 318 -0.24 20.45 19.61
C THR A 318 1.17 19.88 19.67
N LEU A 319 1.33 18.65 19.20
CA LEU A 319 2.60 17.95 19.03
C LEU A 319 2.87 17.76 17.53
N ASN A 320 4.00 18.24 17.04
CA ASN A 320 4.49 18.02 15.69
C ASN A 320 5.65 17.01 15.72
N LEU A 321 5.54 15.95 14.92
CA LEU A 321 6.59 14.94 14.75
C LEU A 321 7.03 14.93 13.29
N THR A 322 8.33 14.96 13.03
CA THR A 322 8.88 14.93 11.67
C THR A 322 10.06 13.98 11.59
N ASN A 323 9.89 12.82 10.94
CA ASN A 323 10.89 11.76 10.84
C ASN A 323 11.50 11.38 12.20
N VAL A 324 10.64 11.00 13.15
CA VAL A 324 11.01 10.58 14.51
C VAL A 324 10.83 9.05 14.63
N PRO A 325 11.79 8.24 14.19
CA PRO A 325 11.64 6.78 14.12
C PRO A 325 11.38 6.12 15.47
N ALA A 326 11.80 6.74 16.58
CA ALA A 326 11.51 6.29 17.94
C ALA A 326 11.46 7.48 18.92
N LEU A 327 10.39 7.54 19.72
CA LEU A 327 10.21 8.46 20.83
C LEU A 327 9.53 7.69 21.97
N ASP A 328 10.16 7.59 23.14
CA ASP A 328 9.59 6.81 24.27
C ASP A 328 8.37 7.53 24.86
N LYS A 329 8.45 8.84 25.09
CA LYS A 329 7.35 9.58 25.71
C LYS A 329 7.24 11.02 25.25
N ALA A 330 6.02 11.44 24.91
CA ALA A 330 5.65 12.84 24.77
C ALA A 330 4.62 13.21 25.86
N THR A 331 4.93 14.22 26.67
CA THR A 331 4.04 14.68 27.76
C THR A 331 3.58 16.10 27.49
N LEU A 332 2.26 16.31 27.41
CA LEU A 332 1.63 17.61 27.15
C LEU A 332 0.91 18.06 28.44
N ASN A 333 1.55 18.89 29.25
CA ASN A 333 1.03 19.34 30.53
C ASN A 333 0.18 20.61 30.39
N GLY A 334 -1.01 20.59 30.98
CA GLY A 334 -1.97 21.69 31.07
C GLY A 334 -3.34 21.16 31.51
N ALA A 335 -3.76 21.49 32.74
CA ALA A 335 -4.98 20.97 33.35
C ALA A 335 -6.29 21.32 32.58
N LYS A 336 -6.25 22.26 31.63
CA LYS A 336 -7.38 22.71 30.82
C LYS A 336 -7.35 22.23 29.37
N ILE A 337 -6.38 21.40 28.99
CA ILE A 337 -6.26 20.88 27.62
C ILE A 337 -7.51 20.03 27.34
N ALA A 338 -8.40 20.55 26.50
CA ALA A 338 -9.59 19.87 26.01
C ALA A 338 -9.36 19.22 24.63
N THR A 339 -8.34 19.69 23.90
CA THR A 339 -7.98 19.17 22.57
C THR A 339 -6.48 18.86 22.48
N VAL A 340 -6.14 17.66 22.04
CA VAL A 340 -4.77 17.26 21.73
C VAL A 340 -4.65 17.06 20.22
N ASN A 341 -3.70 17.74 19.58
CA ASN A 341 -3.40 17.57 18.16
C ASN A 341 -2.03 16.88 18.01
N VAL A 342 -1.92 15.91 17.11
CA VAL A 342 -0.67 15.27 16.71
C VAL A 342 -0.53 15.35 15.20
N ASN A 343 0.47 16.08 14.73
CA ASN A 343 0.79 16.21 13.31
C ASN A 343 2.08 15.45 13.00
N ALA A 344 1.99 14.32 12.31
CA ALA A 344 3.14 13.46 12.02
C ALA A 344 3.48 13.50 10.52
N THR A 345 4.67 14.02 10.21
CA THR A 345 5.25 14.00 8.85
C THR A 345 6.40 12.99 8.80
N GLY A 346 6.46 12.16 7.77
CA GLY A 346 7.40 11.05 7.69
C GLY A 346 7.05 9.87 8.61
N GLY A 347 7.92 8.86 8.65
CA GLY A 347 7.73 7.69 9.52
C GLY A 347 8.00 8.04 10.98
N ASN A 348 7.03 7.78 11.86
CA ASN A 348 7.11 8.13 13.28
C ASN A 348 6.66 7.00 14.20
N THR A 349 7.36 6.81 15.33
CA THR A 349 6.96 5.87 16.39
C THR A 349 7.00 6.56 17.75
N LEU A 350 5.90 6.51 18.49
CA LEU A 350 5.75 7.06 19.83
C LEU A 350 5.27 5.97 20.79
N THR A 351 6.03 5.64 21.83
CA THR A 351 5.61 4.63 22.81
C THR A 351 4.49 5.16 23.71
N THR A 352 4.57 6.41 24.19
CA THR A 352 3.51 6.98 25.04
C THR A 352 3.25 8.44 24.75
N LEU A 353 2.01 8.78 24.40
CA LEU A 353 1.49 10.13 24.50
C LEU A 353 0.81 10.30 25.86
N ALA A 354 1.15 11.34 26.61
CA ALA A 354 0.60 11.59 27.95
C ALA A 354 0.17 13.05 28.12
N THR A 355 -0.75 13.28 29.04
CA THR A 355 -1.17 14.61 29.52
C THR A 355 -1.58 14.50 31.00
N ASP A 356 -1.45 15.59 31.74
CA ASP A 356 -1.99 15.75 33.10
C ASP A 356 -3.42 16.32 33.11
N SER A 357 -3.97 16.68 31.94
CA SER A 357 -5.36 17.07 31.79
C SER A 357 -6.28 15.91 32.15
N THR A 358 -7.46 16.23 32.67
CA THR A 358 -8.57 15.29 32.96
C THR A 358 -9.84 15.61 32.17
N VAL A 359 -9.75 16.54 31.21
CA VAL A 359 -10.89 17.10 30.47
C VAL A 359 -10.74 17.00 28.96
N VAL A 360 -9.89 16.10 28.45
CA VAL A 360 -9.67 15.93 27.01
C VAL A 360 -10.96 15.42 26.35
N LYS A 361 -11.51 16.21 25.42
CA LYS A 361 -12.70 15.90 24.62
C LYS A 361 -12.35 15.41 23.22
N ALA A 362 -11.23 15.86 22.67
CA ALA A 362 -10.83 15.54 21.30
C ALA A 362 -9.33 15.25 21.21
N VAL A 363 -9.00 14.18 20.48
CA VAL A 363 -7.65 13.91 20.01
C VAL A 363 -7.69 13.88 18.48
N ASN A 364 -6.93 14.74 17.82
CA ASN A 364 -6.84 14.80 16.36
C ASN A 364 -5.45 14.38 15.92
N ILE A 365 -5.36 13.42 15.01
CA ILE A 365 -4.11 12.89 14.49
C ILE A 365 -4.09 13.06 12.96
N SER A 366 -3.02 13.65 12.43
CA SER A 366 -2.76 13.73 10.99
C SER A 366 -1.45 13.04 10.68
N THR A 367 -1.42 12.17 9.66
CA THR A 367 -0.17 11.53 9.21
C THR A 367 -0.08 11.33 7.69
N ASP A 368 1.11 11.53 7.12
CA ASP A 368 1.40 11.34 5.68
C ASP A 368 2.10 10.01 5.37
N LYS A 369 2.59 9.31 6.39
CA LYS A 369 3.28 8.01 6.36
C LYS A 369 2.83 7.16 7.56
N THR A 370 3.60 6.14 7.94
CA THR A 370 3.25 5.30 9.09
C THR A 370 3.51 6.03 10.40
N LEU A 371 2.46 6.17 11.21
CA LEU A 371 2.53 6.58 12.62
C LEU A 371 2.14 5.41 13.53
N THR A 372 3.03 5.01 14.43
CA THR A 372 2.68 4.06 15.50
C THR A 372 2.67 4.78 16.85
N ILE A 373 1.58 4.63 17.59
CA ILE A 373 1.46 5.03 18.99
C ILE A 373 1.19 3.75 19.80
N ASP A 374 2.00 3.44 20.81
CA ASP A 374 1.68 2.29 21.67
C ASP A 374 0.56 2.68 22.66
N THR A 375 0.81 3.65 23.53
CA THR A 375 -0.16 4.17 24.52
C THR A 375 -0.64 5.58 24.19
N LEU A 376 -1.95 5.73 23.93
CA LEU A 376 -2.60 7.01 23.66
C LEU A 376 -3.35 7.54 24.89
N LEU A 377 -2.68 8.41 25.66
CA LEU A 377 -3.18 9.02 26.88
C LEU A 377 -3.59 7.99 27.95
N VAL A 378 -3.74 8.43 29.19
CA VAL A 378 -4.27 7.56 30.26
C VAL A 378 -5.78 7.72 30.36
N ALA A 379 -6.48 6.70 30.83
CA ALA A 379 -7.95 6.73 30.91
C ALA A 379 -8.51 7.90 31.72
N GLY A 380 -7.80 8.32 32.78
CA GLY A 380 -8.18 9.48 33.60
C GLY A 380 -8.06 10.84 32.88
N SER A 381 -7.48 10.88 31.69
CA SER A 381 -7.29 12.12 30.93
C SER A 381 -8.53 12.57 30.16
N PHE A 382 -9.45 11.65 29.87
CA PHE A 382 -10.59 11.92 28.99
C PHE A 382 -11.82 12.44 29.74
N ALA A 383 -12.45 13.44 29.15
CA ALA A 383 -13.85 13.77 29.42
C ALA A 383 -14.76 12.67 28.84
N ASP A 384 -16.02 12.64 29.29
CA ASP A 384 -17.00 11.68 28.78
C ASP A 384 -17.34 11.99 27.31
N ALA A 385 -17.60 10.93 26.53
CA ALA A 385 -17.89 10.99 25.09
C ALA A 385 -16.79 11.68 24.26
N ALA A 386 -15.53 11.33 24.54
CA ALA A 386 -14.39 11.86 23.81
C ALA A 386 -14.30 11.30 22.38
N THR A 387 -13.75 12.10 21.47
CA THR A 387 -13.57 11.76 20.05
C THR A 387 -12.10 11.62 19.69
N LEU A 388 -11.76 10.60 18.93
CA LEU A 388 -10.49 10.42 18.24
C LEU A 388 -10.71 10.58 16.73
N THR A 389 -10.04 11.56 16.12
CA THR A 389 -10.11 11.80 14.67
C THR A 389 -8.75 11.51 14.03
N LEU A 390 -8.72 10.76 12.93
CA LEU A 390 -7.51 10.46 12.15
C LEU A 390 -7.66 10.91 10.70
N THR A 391 -6.60 11.53 10.17
CA THR A 391 -6.58 12.12 8.82
C THR A 391 -5.23 11.94 8.15
N GLY A 392 -5.19 12.10 6.82
CA GLY A 392 -3.95 12.21 6.04
C GLY A 392 -3.66 11.00 5.15
N ALA A 393 -2.60 11.09 4.36
CA ALA A 393 -2.25 10.09 3.34
C ALA A 393 -1.63 8.80 3.90
N GLY A 394 -1.23 8.80 5.17
CA GLY A 394 -0.49 7.72 5.83
C GLY A 394 -1.38 6.68 6.54
N SER A 395 -0.72 5.76 7.26
CA SER A 395 -1.37 4.72 8.07
C SER A 395 -1.11 4.97 9.55
N ALA A 396 -2.04 4.57 10.41
CA ALA A 396 -1.93 4.76 11.86
C ALA A 396 -2.11 3.43 12.62
N LYS A 397 -1.33 3.23 13.68
CA LYS A 397 -1.47 2.09 14.58
C LYS A 397 -1.48 2.55 16.03
N ILE A 398 -2.54 2.23 16.76
CA ILE A 398 -2.65 2.44 18.21
C ILE A 398 -2.75 1.06 18.87
N THR A 399 -1.70 0.67 19.59
CA THR A 399 -1.51 -0.74 19.95
C THR A 399 -2.19 -1.12 21.26
N THR A 400 -2.25 -0.21 22.22
CA THR A 400 -2.96 -0.44 23.49
C THR A 400 -4.44 -0.11 23.38
N LYS A 401 -5.22 -0.69 24.29
CA LYS A 401 -6.65 -0.44 24.43
C LYS A 401 -6.90 1.05 24.68
N LEU A 402 -7.81 1.65 23.91
CA LEU A 402 -8.28 3.00 24.18
C LEU A 402 -9.03 3.10 25.52
N ALA A 403 -9.13 4.32 26.05
CA ALA A 403 -9.95 4.59 27.21
C ALA A 403 -11.45 4.39 26.89
N ASP A 404 -12.22 3.84 27.84
CA ASP A 404 -13.65 3.56 27.67
C ASP A 404 -14.49 4.82 27.39
N LYS A 405 -13.96 6.00 27.71
CA LYS A 405 -14.59 7.29 27.43
C LYS A 405 -14.45 7.76 25.98
N VAL A 406 -13.59 7.12 25.19
CA VAL A 406 -13.45 7.40 23.75
C VAL A 406 -14.54 6.63 23.02
N THR A 407 -15.66 7.30 22.77
CA THR A 407 -16.87 6.70 22.18
C THR A 407 -16.97 6.93 20.68
N THR A 408 -16.09 7.77 20.10
CA THR A 408 -16.09 8.05 18.66
C THR A 408 -14.68 7.98 18.11
N ILE A 409 -14.50 7.16 17.08
CA ILE A 409 -13.25 6.98 16.32
C ILE A 409 -13.59 7.25 14.85
N ASP A 410 -13.11 8.36 14.32
CA ASP A 410 -13.38 8.79 12.94
C ASP A 410 -12.06 8.84 12.15
N ALA A 411 -11.85 7.86 11.29
CA ALA A 411 -10.74 7.76 10.36
C ALA A 411 -11.19 7.97 8.90
N SER A 412 -12.39 8.51 8.67
CA SER A 412 -12.98 8.68 7.32
C SER A 412 -12.14 9.51 6.34
N LYS A 413 -11.14 10.24 6.84
CA LYS A 413 -10.21 11.07 6.06
C LYS A 413 -8.77 10.55 6.09
N LEU A 414 -8.55 9.31 6.54
CA LEU A 414 -7.28 8.61 6.48
C LEU A 414 -7.25 7.77 5.19
N ASP A 415 -6.25 7.99 4.34
CA ASP A 415 -6.11 7.21 3.10
C ASP A 415 -5.45 5.84 3.34
N GLY A 416 -4.55 5.75 4.33
CA GLY A 416 -3.94 4.49 4.76
C GLY A 416 -4.77 3.76 5.83
N GLY A 417 -4.29 2.60 6.26
CA GLY A 417 -5.01 1.74 7.22
C GLY A 417 -4.82 2.17 8.68
N LEU A 418 -5.86 1.98 9.48
CA LEU A 418 -5.91 2.16 10.92
C LEU A 418 -5.97 0.80 11.62
N ASN A 419 -5.04 0.53 12.53
CA ASN A 419 -5.12 -0.62 13.44
C ASN A 419 -5.29 -0.11 14.89
N ILE A 420 -6.39 -0.46 15.54
CA ILE A 420 -6.75 0.06 16.86
C ILE A 420 -7.50 -0.94 17.74
N LYS A 421 -7.35 -0.80 19.06
CA LYS A 421 -8.12 -1.53 20.07
C LYS A 421 -9.13 -0.60 20.75
N ALA A 422 -10.42 -0.93 20.64
CA ALA A 422 -11.52 -0.17 21.22
C ALA A 422 -11.48 -0.13 22.75
N GLY A 423 -12.09 0.91 23.34
CA GLY A 423 -12.44 0.91 24.76
C GLY A 423 -13.57 -0.08 25.07
N ASP A 424 -13.93 -0.25 26.35
CA ASP A 424 -15.08 -1.09 26.76
C ASP A 424 -16.42 -0.32 26.78
N GLY A 425 -16.42 0.98 26.47
CA GLY A 425 -17.64 1.75 26.28
C GLY A 425 -18.23 1.56 24.88
N ASP A 426 -19.47 2.01 24.67
CA ASP A 426 -20.12 1.92 23.36
C ASP A 426 -19.38 2.80 22.33
N VAL A 427 -18.94 2.20 21.21
CA VAL A 427 -18.10 2.87 20.21
C VAL A 427 -18.83 3.11 18.89
N THR A 428 -18.71 4.33 18.37
CA THR A 428 -18.94 4.64 16.95
C THR A 428 -17.61 4.68 16.22
N PHE A 429 -17.42 3.79 15.25
CA PHE A 429 -16.21 3.69 14.43
C PHE A 429 -16.52 3.95 12.96
N THR A 430 -15.71 4.76 12.31
CA THR A 430 -15.71 4.93 10.85
C THR A 430 -14.28 4.83 10.34
N GLY A 431 -14.00 3.81 9.52
CA GLY A 431 -12.72 3.64 8.85
C GLY A 431 -12.54 4.57 7.63
N GLY A 432 -11.34 4.55 7.07
CA GLY A 432 -10.86 5.36 5.97
C GLY A 432 -10.92 4.65 4.62
N LYS A 433 -9.87 4.81 3.80
CA LYS A 433 -9.72 4.12 2.50
C LYS A 433 -8.77 2.90 2.53
N GLY A 434 -8.00 2.78 3.61
CA GLY A 434 -7.02 1.73 3.79
C GLY A 434 -7.65 0.45 4.33
N ALA A 435 -6.83 -0.57 4.59
CA ALA A 435 -7.30 -1.75 5.31
C ALA A 435 -7.32 -1.45 6.81
N ASP A 436 -8.51 -1.28 7.37
CA ASP A 436 -8.71 -0.92 8.76
C ASP A 436 -8.96 -2.15 9.64
N THR A 437 -8.60 -2.03 10.92
CA THR A 437 -8.80 -3.08 11.92
C THR A 437 -9.17 -2.45 13.25
N ILE A 438 -10.33 -2.88 13.78
CA ILE A 438 -10.76 -2.55 15.15
C ILE A 438 -10.90 -3.83 15.96
N GLU A 439 -10.26 -3.88 17.13
CA GLU A 439 -10.31 -5.01 18.07
C GLU A 439 -11.11 -4.66 19.32
N PHE A 440 -11.97 -5.58 19.76
CA PHE A 440 -12.72 -5.49 21.01
C PHE A 440 -12.23 -6.52 22.03
N THR A 441 -12.19 -6.09 23.30
CA THR A 441 -12.01 -6.97 24.45
C THR A 441 -13.14 -7.99 24.52
N LYS A 442 -12.85 -9.17 25.08
CA LYS A 442 -13.80 -10.27 25.25
C LYS A 442 -15.11 -9.78 25.89
N ASP A 443 -16.23 -10.14 25.27
CA ASP A 443 -17.60 -9.85 25.76
C ASP A 443 -17.93 -8.35 25.87
N LYS A 444 -17.22 -7.48 25.14
CA LYS A 444 -17.45 -6.02 25.14
C LYS A 444 -18.11 -5.46 23.88
N PHE A 445 -18.08 -6.19 22.77
CA PHE A 445 -18.78 -5.80 21.56
C PHE A 445 -20.26 -6.19 21.65
N ASP A 446 -21.17 -5.23 21.47
CA ASP A 446 -22.61 -5.45 21.50
C ASP A 446 -23.38 -4.60 20.47
N THR A 447 -24.71 -4.65 20.50
CA THR A 447 -25.57 -3.95 19.52
C THR A 447 -25.60 -2.42 19.63
N LYS A 448 -24.96 -1.83 20.66
CA LYS A 448 -24.82 -0.38 20.81
C LYS A 448 -23.58 0.15 20.11
N ASP A 449 -22.62 -0.72 19.79
CA ASP A 449 -21.49 -0.38 18.93
C ASP A 449 -21.96 -0.18 17.49
N VAL A 450 -21.53 0.91 16.86
CA VAL A 450 -21.89 1.29 15.49
C VAL A 450 -20.61 1.37 14.68
N LEU A 451 -20.35 0.35 13.86
CA LEU A 451 -19.10 0.25 13.11
C LEU A 451 -19.34 0.30 11.60
N ASN A 452 -18.58 1.15 10.93
CA ASN A 452 -18.44 1.22 9.48
C ASN A 452 -16.95 1.12 9.12
N GLY A 453 -16.54 0.10 8.36
CA GLY A 453 -15.14 -0.10 8.00
C GLY A 453 -14.59 0.91 6.98
N GLY A 454 -15.46 1.62 6.26
CA GLY A 454 -15.03 2.57 5.23
C GLY A 454 -14.86 1.91 3.85
N ASP A 455 -13.94 2.43 3.04
CA ASP A 455 -13.49 1.75 1.83
C ASP A 455 -12.25 0.94 2.19
N GLY A 456 -12.09 -0.29 1.68
CA GLY A 456 -10.90 -1.05 2.00
C GLY A 456 -11.14 -2.55 2.09
N LYS A 457 -10.28 -3.23 2.84
CA LYS A 457 -10.48 -4.61 3.28
C LYS A 457 -10.41 -4.60 4.79
N ASP A 458 -11.56 -4.38 5.41
CA ASP A 458 -11.65 -4.00 6.80
C ASP A 458 -11.95 -5.20 7.68
N LYS A 459 -11.44 -5.14 8.91
CA LYS A 459 -11.43 -6.25 9.84
C LYS A 459 -11.99 -5.87 11.20
N LEU A 460 -13.02 -6.60 11.63
CA LEU A 460 -13.50 -6.59 13.01
C LEU A 460 -12.84 -7.75 13.76
N VAL A 461 -12.18 -7.48 14.88
CA VAL A 461 -11.55 -8.51 15.72
C VAL A 461 -12.25 -8.61 17.06
N LEU A 462 -12.68 -9.82 17.42
CA LEU A 462 -13.32 -10.11 18.69
C LEU A 462 -12.48 -11.12 19.47
N ASN A 463 -12.22 -10.84 20.75
CA ASN A 463 -11.51 -11.76 21.65
C ASN A 463 -12.47 -12.83 22.23
N ASN A 464 -13.28 -13.43 21.36
CA ASN A 464 -14.35 -14.37 21.68
C ASN A 464 -14.15 -15.71 20.95
N SER A 465 -14.20 -16.81 21.71
CA SER A 465 -14.18 -18.17 21.14
C SER A 465 -15.56 -18.66 20.70
N LYS A 466 -16.65 -18.10 21.25
CA LYS A 466 -18.03 -18.50 20.96
C LYS A 466 -18.88 -17.30 20.62
N LEU A 467 -19.78 -17.48 19.66
CA LEU A 467 -20.75 -16.46 19.24
C LEU A 467 -22.15 -16.92 19.65
N ASP A 468 -22.76 -16.22 20.62
CA ASP A 468 -24.17 -16.40 20.94
C ASP A 468 -25.06 -15.56 20.00
N ASP A 469 -26.38 -15.68 20.15
CA ASP A 469 -27.33 -14.97 19.28
C ASP A 469 -27.28 -13.44 19.48
N THR A 470 -26.92 -12.96 20.67
CA THR A 470 -26.79 -11.52 20.95
C THR A 470 -25.59 -10.93 20.23
N LEU A 471 -24.44 -11.59 20.35
CA LEU A 471 -23.20 -11.19 19.68
C LEU A 471 -23.33 -11.31 18.17
N THR A 472 -23.96 -12.37 17.67
CA THR A 472 -24.25 -12.55 16.24
C THR A 472 -25.09 -11.40 15.68
N LYS A 473 -26.09 -10.93 16.44
CA LYS A 473 -26.90 -9.76 16.04
C LYS A 473 -26.06 -8.49 15.94
N ALA A 474 -25.14 -8.26 16.88
CA ALA A 474 -24.21 -7.14 16.83
C ALA A 474 -23.26 -7.23 15.61
N ILE A 475 -22.69 -8.42 15.36
CA ILE A 475 -21.82 -8.69 14.21
C ILE A 475 -22.54 -8.39 12.89
N ASN A 476 -23.82 -8.76 12.77
CA ASN A 476 -24.59 -8.49 11.57
C ASN A 476 -25.02 -7.01 11.41
N GLY A 477 -24.82 -6.19 12.44
CA GLY A 477 -25.14 -4.76 12.43
C GLY A 477 -24.02 -3.88 11.86
N VAL A 478 -22.83 -4.42 11.64
CA VAL A 478 -21.69 -3.65 11.09
C VAL A 478 -21.83 -3.47 9.57
N THR A 479 -21.15 -2.46 9.04
CA THR A 479 -21.18 -2.14 7.59
C THR A 479 -19.76 -2.00 7.04
N ASN A 480 -19.58 -2.36 5.77
CA ASN A 480 -18.29 -2.28 5.06
C ASN A 480 -17.14 -2.96 5.81
N PHE A 481 -17.35 -4.18 6.30
CA PHE A 481 -16.28 -5.02 6.82
C PHE A 481 -16.23 -6.33 6.04
N GLU A 482 -15.04 -6.79 5.69
CA GLU A 482 -14.86 -8.00 4.88
C GLU A 482 -14.48 -9.21 5.75
N THR A 483 -13.73 -8.98 6.84
CA THR A 483 -13.16 -10.06 7.66
C THR A 483 -13.58 -9.98 9.13
N LEU A 484 -14.10 -11.09 9.66
CA LEU A 484 -14.33 -11.28 11.08
C LEU A 484 -13.16 -12.09 11.67
N GLY A 485 -12.34 -11.45 12.50
CA GLY A 485 -11.28 -12.08 13.27
C GLY A 485 -11.77 -12.54 14.65
N LEU A 486 -11.45 -13.76 15.03
CA LEU A 486 -11.68 -14.33 16.35
C LEU A 486 -10.34 -14.68 17.00
N VAL A 487 -10.05 -14.05 18.14
CA VAL A 487 -8.88 -14.38 18.96
C VAL A 487 -9.32 -15.38 20.03
N LEU A 488 -8.84 -16.61 19.90
CA LEU A 488 -9.28 -17.74 20.70
C LEU A 488 -8.49 -17.85 22.00
N ASP A 489 -9.20 -18.15 23.09
CA ASP A 489 -8.71 -18.10 24.48
C ASP A 489 -8.28 -19.46 25.07
N GLY A 490 -8.22 -20.50 24.25
CA GLY A 490 -7.88 -21.87 24.63
C GLY A 490 -9.11 -22.74 24.93
N THR A 491 -10.33 -22.21 24.85
CA THR A 491 -11.56 -22.99 24.97
C THR A 491 -12.06 -23.53 23.63
N ASP A 492 -13.17 -24.29 23.64
CA ASP A 492 -13.84 -24.71 22.42
C ASP A 492 -14.38 -23.49 21.66
N ALA A 493 -14.01 -23.39 20.38
CA ALA A 493 -14.52 -22.37 19.50
C ALA A 493 -15.66 -22.90 18.62
N THR A 494 -16.74 -22.12 18.52
CA THR A 494 -17.90 -22.49 17.70
C THR A 494 -18.40 -21.31 16.89
N LEU A 495 -18.57 -21.52 15.58
CA LEU A 495 -19.09 -20.53 14.63
C LEU A 495 -20.21 -21.17 13.80
N ASP A 496 -21.33 -20.48 13.64
CA ASP A 496 -22.38 -20.87 12.70
C ASP A 496 -22.46 -19.82 11.59
N ALA A 497 -21.86 -20.14 10.44
CA ALA A 497 -21.79 -19.23 9.31
C ALA A 497 -23.18 -18.94 8.70
N THR A 498 -24.21 -19.76 8.98
CA THR A 498 -25.58 -19.46 8.53
C THR A 498 -26.19 -18.26 9.27
N LYS A 499 -25.71 -17.98 10.48
CA LYS A 499 -26.19 -16.87 11.30
C LYS A 499 -25.43 -15.58 11.05
N ILE A 500 -24.29 -15.61 10.35
CA ILE A 500 -23.47 -14.43 10.05
C ILE A 500 -23.71 -13.97 8.62
N THR A 501 -24.36 -12.82 8.45
CA THR A 501 -24.70 -12.24 7.15
C THR A 501 -23.72 -11.17 6.70
N ALA A 502 -23.07 -10.46 7.63
CA ALA A 502 -22.15 -9.37 7.32
C ALA A 502 -20.78 -9.84 6.78
N PHE A 503 -20.41 -11.10 7.02
CA PHE A 503 -19.08 -11.62 6.72
C PHE A 503 -19.11 -12.90 5.91
N LYS A 504 -18.09 -13.08 5.07
CA LYS A 504 -17.77 -14.35 4.40
C LYS A 504 -16.33 -14.81 4.66
N SER A 505 -15.45 -13.91 5.11
CA SER A 505 -14.09 -14.22 5.53
C SER A 505 -14.01 -14.28 7.06
N TYR A 506 -13.45 -15.37 7.59
CA TYR A 506 -13.25 -15.59 9.02
C TYR A 506 -11.78 -15.87 9.29
N GLU A 507 -11.21 -15.21 10.28
CA GLU A 507 -9.81 -15.42 10.69
C GLU A 507 -9.76 -15.91 12.14
N PHE A 508 -9.00 -16.96 12.40
CA PHE A 508 -8.78 -17.53 13.73
C PHE A 508 -7.32 -17.34 14.14
N THR A 509 -7.12 -16.80 15.34
CA THR A 509 -5.81 -16.63 15.96
C THR A 509 -5.85 -17.08 17.42
N GLY A 510 -4.70 -17.11 18.11
CA GLY A 510 -4.63 -17.47 19.52
C GLY A 510 -4.54 -18.98 19.75
N LYS A 511 -5.41 -19.54 20.61
CA LYS A 511 -5.42 -20.97 20.97
C LYS A 511 -6.84 -21.49 21.06
N ALA A 512 -7.09 -22.72 20.63
CA ALA A 512 -8.39 -23.39 20.82
C ALA A 512 -8.23 -24.73 21.53
N SER A 513 -9.28 -25.29 22.11
CA SER A 513 -9.38 -26.73 22.45
C SER A 513 -9.95 -27.55 21.28
N LYS A 514 -10.79 -26.92 20.47
CA LYS A 514 -11.28 -27.38 19.16
C LYS A 514 -11.90 -26.19 18.43
N ILE A 515 -12.12 -26.30 17.12
CA ILE A 515 -12.87 -25.34 16.32
C ILE A 515 -13.94 -26.08 15.53
N ASP A 516 -15.21 -25.75 15.77
CA ASP A 516 -16.34 -26.28 15.00
C ASP A 516 -17.05 -25.15 14.25
N VAL A 517 -17.12 -25.27 12.92
CA VAL A 517 -17.80 -24.32 12.04
C VAL A 517 -18.96 -25.00 11.33
N ALA A 518 -20.17 -24.50 11.55
CA ALA A 518 -21.39 -24.93 10.87
C ALA A 518 -21.75 -24.01 9.70
N GLY A 519 -22.52 -24.52 8.74
CA GLY A 519 -23.12 -23.69 7.70
C GLY A 519 -22.19 -23.24 6.59
N VAL A 520 -21.10 -23.98 6.34
CA VAL A 520 -20.08 -23.60 5.36
C VAL A 520 -20.64 -23.60 3.94
N THR A 521 -20.33 -22.54 3.18
CA THR A 521 -20.69 -22.33 1.77
C THR A 521 -19.44 -22.05 0.92
N THR A 522 -19.60 -22.02 -0.42
CA THR A 522 -18.51 -21.77 -1.38
C THR A 522 -17.85 -20.40 -1.25
N ASP A 523 -18.60 -19.42 -0.74
CA ASP A 523 -18.11 -18.05 -0.61
C ASP A 523 -17.33 -17.85 0.69
N ASN A 524 -17.35 -18.85 1.59
CA ASN A 524 -16.66 -18.74 2.86
C ASN A 524 -15.15 -18.99 2.70
N THR A 525 -14.38 -18.17 3.42
CA THR A 525 -12.93 -18.36 3.58
C THR A 525 -12.59 -18.42 5.06
N PHE A 526 -11.87 -19.45 5.48
CA PHE A 526 -11.42 -19.65 6.85
C PHE A 526 -9.90 -19.56 6.88
N THR A 527 -9.37 -18.56 7.60
CA THR A 527 -7.94 -18.31 7.71
C THR A 527 -7.47 -18.64 9.13
N LEU A 528 -6.40 -19.42 9.26
CA LEU A 528 -5.69 -19.62 10.52
C LEU A 528 -4.36 -18.90 10.44
N VAL A 529 -4.03 -18.12 11.47
CA VAL A 529 -2.76 -17.38 11.53
C VAL A 529 -2.00 -17.78 12.79
N GLY A 530 -0.89 -18.50 12.62
CA GLY A 530 -0.06 -19.03 13.71
C GLY A 530 -0.83 -19.87 14.74
N LEU A 531 -1.93 -20.49 14.32
CA LEU A 531 -2.79 -21.27 15.21
C LEU A 531 -2.27 -22.71 15.31
N ASP A 532 -1.97 -23.14 16.54
CA ASP A 532 -1.59 -24.53 16.82
C ASP A 532 -2.78 -25.35 17.34
N ASN A 533 -3.36 -26.16 16.44
CA ASN A 533 -4.43 -27.11 16.74
C ASN A 533 -3.93 -28.57 16.76
N THR A 534 -2.66 -28.79 17.09
CA THR A 534 -2.06 -30.12 17.32
C THR A 534 -2.86 -30.89 18.37
N GLY A 535 -3.19 -32.15 18.07
CA GLY A 535 -4.00 -33.03 18.92
C GLY A 535 -5.48 -32.63 19.09
N LYS A 536 -5.96 -31.59 18.39
CA LYS A 536 -7.30 -31.01 18.58
C LYS A 536 -8.10 -31.00 17.28
N ASP A 537 -9.42 -30.93 17.43
CA ASP A 537 -10.35 -31.01 16.30
C ASP A 537 -10.51 -29.66 15.58
N PHE A 538 -10.51 -29.70 14.25
CA PHE A 538 -10.96 -28.61 13.40
C PHE A 538 -12.02 -29.16 12.43
N THR A 539 -13.27 -28.80 12.67
CA THR A 539 -14.43 -29.33 11.94
C THR A 539 -15.08 -28.24 11.11
N LEU A 540 -15.24 -28.50 9.82
CA LEU A 540 -16.08 -27.72 8.92
C LEU A 540 -17.31 -28.55 8.52
N VAL A 541 -18.50 -27.96 8.62
CA VAL A 541 -19.77 -28.62 8.30
C VAL A 541 -20.47 -27.83 7.20
N ALA A 542 -20.66 -28.46 6.03
CA ALA A 542 -21.33 -27.83 4.89
C ALA A 542 -22.80 -27.49 5.19
N ASN A 543 -23.30 -26.39 4.62
CA ASN A 543 -24.67 -25.93 4.81
C ASN A 543 -25.70 -26.88 4.17
N ASP A 544 -25.47 -27.28 2.92
CA ASP A 544 -26.23 -28.36 2.29
C ASP A 544 -25.35 -29.60 2.14
N GLN A 545 -25.57 -30.49 3.08
CA GLN A 545 -24.96 -31.78 3.16
C GLN A 545 -25.17 -32.62 1.88
N LYS A 546 -26.20 -32.39 1.06
CA LYS A 546 -26.46 -33.21 -0.15
C LYS A 546 -25.74 -32.74 -1.41
N ALA A 547 -25.17 -31.54 -1.42
CA ALA A 547 -24.57 -30.92 -2.61
C ALA A 547 -23.03 -30.92 -2.57
N ALA A 548 -22.40 -30.89 -3.74
CA ALA A 548 -20.95 -30.75 -3.83
C ALA A 548 -20.58 -29.35 -3.38
N THR A 549 -19.76 -29.23 -2.34
CA THR A 549 -19.39 -27.95 -1.75
C THR A 549 -17.91 -27.71 -1.92
N THR A 550 -17.53 -26.48 -2.26
CA THR A 550 -16.14 -26.03 -2.16
C THR A 550 -15.99 -25.21 -0.89
N THR A 551 -14.89 -25.34 -0.16
CA THR A 551 -14.55 -24.47 0.97
C THR A 551 -13.13 -23.96 0.82
N ASN A 552 -12.87 -22.73 1.27
CA ASN A 552 -11.54 -22.13 1.22
C ASN A 552 -10.92 -22.13 2.62
N LEU A 553 -9.78 -22.79 2.77
CA LEU A 553 -8.98 -22.85 3.97
C LEU A 553 -7.61 -22.21 3.69
N VAL A 554 -7.25 -21.21 4.49
CA VAL A 554 -5.96 -20.52 4.39
C VAL A 554 -5.17 -20.79 5.67
N LEU A 555 -3.94 -21.28 5.53
CA LEU A 555 -3.02 -21.52 6.63
C LEU A 555 -1.86 -20.52 6.52
N LYS A 556 -1.61 -19.75 7.58
CA LYS A 556 -0.55 -18.75 7.65
C LYS A 556 0.36 -18.98 8.85
N ASP A 557 1.65 -18.66 8.68
CA ASP A 557 2.64 -18.52 9.76
C ASP A 557 2.74 -19.74 10.71
N LYS A 558 2.99 -20.95 10.18
CA LYS A 558 3.06 -22.22 10.93
C LYS A 558 1.74 -22.58 11.63
N SER A 559 0.64 -22.52 10.89
CA SER A 559 -0.64 -23.04 11.36
C SER A 559 -0.67 -24.57 11.23
N THR A 560 -1.10 -25.24 12.29
CA THR A 560 -1.18 -26.72 12.35
C THR A 560 -2.61 -27.17 12.65
N ILE A 561 -3.11 -28.08 11.82
CA ILE A 561 -4.36 -28.81 12.04
C ILE A 561 -4.04 -30.30 11.99
N GLU A 562 -4.22 -31.02 13.10
CA GLU A 562 -3.97 -32.47 13.15
C GLU A 562 -5.21 -33.35 13.02
N ASN A 563 -6.39 -32.81 13.30
CA ASN A 563 -7.64 -33.54 13.19
C ASN A 563 -8.66 -32.73 12.37
N PHE A 564 -8.38 -32.55 11.08
CA PHE A 564 -9.28 -31.87 10.14
C PHE A 564 -10.43 -32.77 9.73
N THR A 565 -11.65 -32.26 9.82
CA THR A 565 -12.85 -32.93 9.32
C THR A 565 -13.67 -31.96 8.47
N PHE A 566 -14.00 -32.35 7.24
CA PHE A 566 -15.00 -31.63 6.43
C PHE A 566 -16.18 -32.57 6.17
N THR A 567 -17.37 -32.17 6.62
CA THR A 567 -18.58 -32.99 6.45
C THR A 567 -19.44 -32.44 5.32
N ALA A 568 -19.51 -33.21 4.22
CA ALA A 568 -20.35 -32.99 3.04
C ALA A 568 -20.69 -34.37 2.42
N PHE A 569 -21.93 -34.67 2.01
CA PHE A 569 -22.33 -36.03 1.56
C PHE A 569 -21.99 -36.36 0.09
N SER A 570 -21.42 -35.43 -0.68
CA SER A 570 -21.02 -35.65 -2.08
C SER A 570 -19.57 -35.18 -2.33
N SER A 571 -18.99 -35.48 -3.50
CA SER A 571 -17.59 -35.14 -3.82
C SER A 571 -17.34 -33.64 -3.67
N SER A 572 -16.60 -33.27 -2.63
CA SER A 572 -16.43 -31.87 -2.22
C SER A 572 -14.97 -31.46 -2.31
N THR A 573 -14.73 -30.16 -2.51
CA THR A 573 -13.39 -29.61 -2.70
C THR A 573 -12.99 -28.75 -1.51
N VAL A 574 -11.76 -28.90 -1.05
CA VAL A 574 -11.13 -28.00 -0.08
C VAL A 574 -9.99 -27.29 -0.80
N ASN A 575 -10.16 -26.00 -1.05
CA ASN A 575 -9.06 -25.17 -1.49
C ASN A 575 -8.19 -24.88 -0.28
N VAL A 576 -6.91 -25.26 -0.31
CA VAL A 576 -5.94 -25.06 0.76
C VAL A 576 -4.88 -24.08 0.27
N ALA A 577 -4.86 -22.87 0.82
CA ALA A 577 -3.80 -21.92 0.56
C ALA A 577 -2.80 -21.93 1.73
N SER A 578 -1.55 -22.32 1.48
CA SER A 578 -0.46 -22.30 2.47
C SER A 578 0.44 -21.10 2.22
N GLN A 579 0.40 -20.14 3.14
CA GLN A 579 1.03 -18.82 2.97
C GLN A 579 1.90 -18.45 4.18
N ILE A 580 2.73 -17.43 4.00
CA ILE A 580 3.45 -16.72 5.05
C ILE A 580 3.00 -15.25 5.01
N ASP A 581 2.67 -14.67 6.17
CA ASP A 581 2.13 -13.31 6.27
C ASP A 581 3.09 -12.41 7.06
N THR A 582 3.58 -12.88 8.22
CA THR A 582 4.31 -12.02 9.17
C THR A 582 5.78 -12.33 9.35
N LEU A 583 6.38 -13.17 8.48
CA LEU A 583 7.78 -13.68 8.61
C LEU A 583 8.07 -14.36 9.97
N LYS A 584 7.05 -14.64 10.79
CA LYS A 584 7.23 -15.16 12.17
C LYS A 584 7.77 -16.58 12.21
N SER A 585 7.58 -17.35 11.14
CA SER A 585 8.11 -18.70 11.01
C SER A 585 8.17 -19.08 9.54
N THR A 586 9.26 -19.72 9.13
CA THR A 586 9.41 -20.38 7.82
C THR A 586 9.02 -21.85 7.88
N ASP A 587 8.61 -22.34 9.05
CA ASP A 587 8.21 -23.74 9.22
C ASP A 587 6.95 -24.03 8.40
N ALA A 588 6.87 -25.25 7.87
CA ALA A 588 5.74 -25.68 7.08
C ALA A 588 4.41 -25.59 7.86
N ASN A 589 3.34 -25.21 7.14
CA ASN A 589 1.98 -25.40 7.63
C ASN A 589 1.64 -26.90 7.61
N LYS A 590 0.68 -27.32 8.43
CA LYS A 590 0.29 -28.74 8.55
C LYS A 590 -1.23 -28.90 8.51
N LEU A 591 -1.71 -29.84 7.70
CA LEU A 591 -3.10 -30.25 7.59
C LEU A 591 -3.18 -31.79 7.59
N VAL A 592 -3.76 -32.37 8.63
CA VAL A 592 -3.97 -33.82 8.72
C VAL A 592 -5.45 -34.12 8.82
N VAL A 593 -5.93 -34.97 7.94
CA VAL A 593 -7.32 -35.43 7.90
C VAL A 593 -7.57 -36.39 9.07
N LYS A 594 -8.67 -36.18 9.79
CA LYS A 594 -9.10 -37.03 10.90
C LYS A 594 -9.74 -38.33 10.39
N ASP A 595 -9.49 -39.42 11.12
CA ASP A 595 -10.14 -40.72 10.93
C ASP A 595 -11.55 -40.71 11.57
N LYS A 596 -12.66 -40.61 10.77
CA LYS A 596 -14.05 -41.09 11.03
C LYS A 596 -15.02 -40.94 9.80
N GLY A 597 -15.88 -41.95 9.55
CA GLY A 597 -17.36 -41.78 9.53
C GLY A 597 -18.19 -41.39 8.28
N THR A 598 -17.58 -41.08 7.12
CA THR A 598 -18.19 -40.75 5.80
C THR A 598 -18.82 -39.36 5.56
N PRO A 599 -18.73 -38.84 4.31
CA PRO A 599 -17.84 -39.27 3.21
C PRO A 599 -16.59 -38.39 3.16
N ASN A 600 -15.43 -38.96 2.82
CA ASN A 600 -14.22 -38.16 2.61
C ASN A 600 -13.57 -38.48 1.25
N ASN A 601 -14.37 -38.38 0.17
CA ASN A 601 -13.85 -38.17 -1.18
C ASN A 601 -13.61 -36.66 -1.35
N THR A 602 -12.52 -36.15 -0.76
CA THR A 602 -12.14 -34.74 -0.85
C THR A 602 -11.12 -34.54 -1.95
N LYS A 603 -11.38 -33.56 -2.82
CA LYS A 603 -10.34 -32.97 -3.66
C LYS A 603 -9.69 -31.84 -2.88
N PHE A 604 -8.38 -31.89 -2.67
CA PHE A 604 -7.60 -30.77 -2.17
C PHE A 604 -6.98 -30.03 -3.35
N ILE A 605 -7.24 -28.72 -3.45
CA ILE A 605 -6.54 -27.85 -4.40
C ILE A 605 -5.58 -26.99 -3.58
N VAL A 606 -4.29 -27.22 -3.75
CA VAL A 606 -3.24 -26.60 -2.92
C VAL A 606 -2.60 -25.43 -3.68
N THR A 607 -2.51 -24.29 -3.01
CA THR A 607 -1.93 -23.05 -3.54
C THR A 607 -1.07 -22.35 -2.49
N GLY A 608 -0.32 -21.32 -2.90
CA GLY A 608 0.51 -20.51 -2.01
C GLY A 608 2.00 -20.82 -2.13
N ASN A 609 2.77 -20.32 -1.17
CA ASN A 609 4.23 -20.22 -1.25
C ASN A 609 4.96 -20.71 0.01
N GLN A 610 4.24 -21.06 1.07
CA GLN A 610 4.82 -21.63 2.28
C GLN A 610 4.64 -23.15 2.23
N ASP A 611 5.71 -23.89 2.51
CA ASP A 611 5.69 -25.36 2.58
C ASP A 611 4.49 -25.90 3.35
N LEU A 612 3.97 -27.05 2.89
CA LEU A 612 2.77 -27.68 3.44
C LEU A 612 3.00 -29.17 3.65
N THR A 613 2.68 -29.66 4.85
CA THR A 613 2.42 -31.08 5.09
C THR A 613 0.93 -31.34 5.03
N LEU A 614 0.47 -32.12 4.05
CA LEU A 614 -0.92 -32.55 3.89
C LEU A 614 -1.01 -34.09 4.01
N ASP A 615 -1.56 -34.57 5.11
CA ASP A 615 -1.73 -36.00 5.36
C ASP A 615 -3.21 -36.39 5.26
N ALA A 616 -3.58 -37.02 4.14
CA ALA A 616 -4.90 -37.56 3.87
C ALA A 616 -4.99 -39.08 4.10
N SER A 617 -4.01 -39.70 4.76
CA SER A 617 -3.94 -41.16 4.99
C SER A 617 -5.19 -41.76 5.65
N LYS A 618 -5.91 -40.95 6.43
CA LYS A 618 -7.12 -41.32 7.17
C LYS A 618 -8.42 -40.95 6.46
N ALA A 619 -8.37 -40.43 5.24
CA ALA A 619 -9.57 -40.13 4.47
C ALA A 619 -10.31 -41.44 4.11
N THR A 620 -11.61 -41.53 4.41
CA THR A 620 -12.43 -42.72 4.10
C THR A 620 -12.82 -42.75 2.63
N ALA A 621 -12.00 -43.41 1.80
CA ALA A 621 -12.25 -43.61 0.38
C ALA A 621 -13.44 -44.57 0.17
N THR A 622 -14.62 -44.01 -0.10
CA THR A 622 -15.86 -44.81 -0.23
C THR A 622 -16.10 -45.38 -1.64
N GLN A 623 -15.17 -45.17 -2.59
CA GLN A 623 -15.03 -45.83 -3.91
C GLN A 623 -14.13 -45.04 -4.88
N ILE A 624 -13.64 -43.85 -4.48
CA ILE A 624 -12.81 -42.94 -5.30
C ILE A 624 -11.62 -42.54 -4.41
N GLY A 625 -10.38 -42.64 -4.89
CA GLY A 625 -9.21 -42.19 -4.13
C GLY A 625 -9.23 -40.68 -3.90
N VAL A 626 -8.29 -40.18 -3.10
CA VAL A 626 -8.16 -38.74 -2.83
C VAL A 626 -7.43 -38.07 -3.99
N THR A 627 -7.86 -36.86 -4.34
CA THR A 627 -7.11 -35.99 -5.26
C THR A 627 -6.45 -34.86 -4.48
N ILE A 628 -5.14 -34.74 -4.55
CA ILE A 628 -4.35 -33.60 -4.06
C ILE A 628 -3.72 -32.94 -5.28
N ASP A 629 -4.15 -31.73 -5.60
CA ASP A 629 -3.74 -30.99 -6.79
C ASP A 629 -3.00 -29.71 -6.36
N ALA A 630 -1.67 -29.77 -6.38
CA ALA A 630 -0.79 -28.66 -6.02
C ALA A 630 -0.08 -28.05 -7.23
N SER A 631 -0.63 -28.23 -8.43
CA SER A 631 -0.02 -27.80 -9.71
C SER A 631 0.38 -26.33 -9.81
N THR A 632 -0.19 -25.46 -8.95
CA THR A 632 0.15 -24.02 -8.89
C THR A 632 0.90 -23.62 -7.61
N PHE A 633 1.18 -24.57 -6.73
CA PHE A 633 1.88 -24.36 -5.47
C PHE A 633 3.38 -24.13 -5.70
N THR A 634 3.97 -23.19 -4.98
CA THR A 634 5.39 -22.86 -5.12
C THR A 634 6.22 -23.21 -3.88
N GLY A 635 5.57 -23.55 -2.76
CA GLY A 635 6.26 -24.15 -1.61
C GLY A 635 6.52 -25.64 -1.84
N ALA A 636 7.31 -26.25 -0.97
CA ALA A 636 7.47 -27.71 -0.96
C ALA A 636 6.26 -28.39 -0.32
N LEU A 637 5.72 -29.41 -0.99
CA LEU A 637 4.59 -30.20 -0.54
C LEU A 637 5.07 -31.55 0.00
N THR A 638 4.74 -31.87 1.24
CA THR A 638 4.74 -33.25 1.73
C THR A 638 3.31 -33.76 1.77
N ALA A 639 2.93 -34.61 0.83
CA ALA A 639 1.58 -35.14 0.69
C ALA A 639 1.53 -36.66 0.90
N THR A 640 0.51 -37.13 1.62
CA THR A 640 0.18 -38.55 1.74
C THR A 640 -1.28 -38.76 1.37
N GLY A 641 -1.55 -39.59 0.35
CA GLY A 641 -2.90 -39.97 -0.07
C GLY A 641 -3.56 -40.96 0.89
N ALA A 642 -4.78 -41.38 0.59
CA ALA A 642 -5.59 -42.20 1.48
C ALA A 642 -5.08 -43.64 1.60
N THR A 643 -5.24 -44.25 2.77
CA THR A 643 -4.98 -45.67 3.03
C THR A 643 -6.28 -46.40 3.40
N GLY A 644 -6.40 -47.70 3.11
CA GLY A 644 -7.64 -48.46 3.30
C GLY A 644 -7.56 -49.94 2.89
N ALA A 645 -8.59 -50.73 3.24
CA ALA A 645 -8.59 -52.18 2.99
C ALA A 645 -8.74 -52.54 1.50
N ALA A 646 -7.64 -52.98 0.86
CA ALA A 646 -7.47 -53.85 -0.33
C ALA A 646 -8.37 -53.69 -1.58
N THR A 647 -9.29 -52.72 -1.60
CA THR A 647 -10.26 -52.42 -2.67
C THR A 647 -10.34 -50.92 -2.96
N VAL A 648 -9.37 -50.15 -2.45
CA VAL A 648 -9.33 -48.69 -2.56
C VAL A 648 -9.06 -48.32 -4.01
N ALA A 649 -9.84 -47.38 -4.55
CA ALA A 649 -9.50 -46.74 -5.82
C ALA A 649 -8.26 -45.87 -5.62
N GLY A 650 -7.37 -45.86 -6.61
CA GLY A 650 -6.13 -45.10 -6.55
C GLY A 650 -6.33 -43.60 -6.36
N ASN A 651 -5.39 -43.00 -5.66
CA ASN A 651 -5.25 -41.59 -5.39
C ASN A 651 -4.65 -40.86 -6.61
N THR A 652 -4.79 -39.54 -6.64
CA THR A 652 -4.11 -38.68 -7.62
C THR A 652 -3.42 -37.56 -6.86
N LEU A 653 -2.09 -37.59 -6.85
CA LEU A 653 -1.25 -36.61 -6.18
C LEU A 653 -0.43 -35.87 -7.23
N ILE A 654 -0.60 -34.55 -7.27
CA ILE A 654 0.11 -33.64 -8.17
C ILE A 654 0.85 -32.63 -7.29
N GLY A 655 2.17 -32.61 -7.38
CA GLY A 655 3.06 -31.63 -6.77
C GLY A 655 3.04 -30.27 -7.50
N GLY A 656 3.88 -29.35 -7.05
CA GLY A 656 4.01 -27.99 -7.54
C GLY A 656 5.37 -27.73 -8.17
N LYS A 657 5.96 -26.58 -7.83
CA LYS A 657 7.32 -26.19 -8.28
C LYS A 657 8.40 -26.42 -7.22
N GLY A 658 7.99 -26.88 -6.04
CA GLY A 658 8.87 -27.11 -4.91
C GLY A 658 9.53 -28.48 -5.00
N ASN A 659 10.42 -28.81 -4.05
CA ASN A 659 10.93 -30.16 -3.92
C ASN A 659 9.94 -30.97 -3.10
N ASP A 660 9.06 -31.69 -3.77
CA ASP A 660 7.91 -32.32 -3.16
C ASP A 660 8.20 -33.74 -2.69
N THR A 661 7.43 -34.21 -1.72
CA THR A 661 7.43 -35.59 -1.23
C THR A 661 6.00 -36.11 -1.29
N LEU A 662 5.73 -36.97 -2.26
CA LEU A 662 4.39 -37.49 -2.54
C LEU A 662 4.34 -38.99 -2.21
N LYS A 663 3.37 -39.40 -1.39
CA LYS A 663 3.11 -40.80 -1.04
C LYS A 663 1.70 -41.17 -1.46
N GLY A 664 1.57 -42.06 -2.43
CA GLY A 664 0.29 -42.42 -3.07
C GLY A 664 -0.75 -42.91 -2.08
N GLY A 665 -0.39 -43.86 -1.22
CA GLY A 665 -1.30 -44.44 -0.23
C GLY A 665 -1.51 -45.92 -0.52
N ASP A 666 -2.74 -46.42 -0.42
CA ASP A 666 -3.11 -47.75 -0.91
C ASP A 666 -3.88 -47.64 -2.24
N GLY A 667 -3.68 -48.57 -3.17
CA GLY A 667 -4.39 -48.61 -4.46
C GLY A 667 -3.46 -48.26 -5.63
N SER A 668 -4.00 -48.28 -6.85
CA SER A 668 -3.21 -47.93 -8.06
C SER A 668 -3.10 -46.42 -8.24
N ASP A 669 -2.09 -45.78 -7.67
CA ASP A 669 -2.02 -44.32 -7.54
C ASP A 669 -1.43 -43.61 -8.77
N ASN A 670 -1.83 -42.36 -9.01
CA ASN A 670 -1.21 -41.48 -10.01
C ASN A 670 -0.40 -40.38 -9.30
N LEU A 671 0.90 -40.35 -9.51
CA LEU A 671 1.82 -39.38 -8.92
C LEU A 671 2.47 -38.53 -10.00
N THR A 672 2.34 -37.21 -9.90
CA THR A 672 3.04 -36.22 -10.75
C THR A 672 3.82 -35.29 -9.84
N GLY A 673 5.15 -35.31 -9.90
CA GLY A 673 5.99 -34.38 -9.12
C GLY A 673 5.85 -32.92 -9.58
N ASN A 674 5.83 -32.73 -10.90
CA ASN A 674 6.01 -31.45 -11.61
C ASN A 674 7.46 -30.96 -11.53
N ASP A 675 7.71 -29.66 -11.36
CA ASP A 675 9.07 -29.12 -11.40
C ASP A 675 9.68 -29.19 -10.01
N GLY A 676 10.93 -29.61 -9.88
CA GLY A 676 11.58 -29.71 -8.58
C GLY A 676 12.48 -30.92 -8.53
N ARG A 677 13.00 -31.22 -7.34
CA ARG A 677 13.63 -32.49 -7.03
C ARG A 677 12.69 -33.27 -6.13
N ASP A 678 11.82 -34.06 -6.74
CA ASP A 678 10.72 -34.69 -6.03
C ASP A 678 11.07 -36.09 -5.53
N SER A 679 10.40 -36.50 -4.46
CA SER A 679 10.46 -37.84 -3.89
C SER A 679 9.09 -38.48 -3.97
N LEU A 680 8.94 -39.47 -4.84
CA LEU A 680 7.69 -40.15 -5.13
C LEU A 680 7.70 -41.56 -4.51
N THR A 681 6.62 -41.92 -3.82
CA THR A 681 6.37 -43.24 -3.25
C THR A 681 5.00 -43.71 -3.69
N GLY A 682 4.91 -44.83 -4.42
CA GLY A 682 3.63 -45.42 -4.79
C GLY A 682 2.81 -45.81 -3.57
N GLY A 683 3.43 -46.55 -2.64
CA GLY A 683 2.81 -47.00 -1.40
C GLY A 683 2.29 -48.43 -1.50
N GLY A 684 1.18 -48.73 -0.81
CA GLY A 684 0.42 -49.98 -0.93
C GLY A 684 1.03 -51.22 -0.28
N ALA A 685 0.16 -52.19 0.06
CA ALA A 685 0.55 -53.48 0.64
C ALA A 685 1.05 -54.52 -0.40
N GLY A 686 1.21 -54.14 -1.68
CA GLY A 686 1.71 -55.03 -2.74
C GLY A 686 0.72 -56.10 -3.20
N GLY A 687 -0.58 -55.87 -3.03
CA GLY A 687 -1.65 -56.76 -3.51
C GLY A 687 -1.89 -56.66 -5.02
N VAL A 688 -2.61 -57.63 -5.61
CA VAL A 688 -3.05 -57.56 -7.01
C VAL A 688 -3.95 -56.32 -7.18
N GLY A 689 -3.58 -55.40 -8.08
CA GLY A 689 -4.32 -54.13 -8.30
C GLY A 689 -3.70 -52.89 -7.64
N ASP A 690 -2.44 -52.97 -7.22
CA ASP A 690 -1.65 -51.90 -6.57
C ASP A 690 -0.55 -51.37 -7.52
N THR A 691 -0.96 -51.02 -8.75
CA THR A 691 -0.06 -50.61 -9.83
C THR A 691 -0.01 -49.10 -9.93
N ASP A 692 1.12 -48.54 -9.52
CA ASP A 692 1.29 -47.10 -9.42
C ASP A 692 1.80 -46.52 -10.75
N THR A 693 1.33 -45.32 -11.10
CA THR A 693 1.74 -44.58 -12.29
C THR A 693 2.45 -43.30 -11.88
N PHE A 694 3.73 -43.21 -12.21
CA PHE A 694 4.54 -42.00 -12.06
C PHE A 694 4.54 -41.25 -13.39
N ILE A 695 3.99 -40.04 -13.39
CA ILE A 695 3.68 -39.25 -14.59
C ILE A 695 4.66 -38.09 -14.71
N TYR A 696 5.30 -37.97 -15.86
CA TYR A 696 6.19 -36.87 -16.21
C TYR A 696 5.61 -36.12 -17.42
N LEU A 697 5.22 -34.86 -17.20
CA LEU A 697 4.55 -34.04 -18.21
C LEU A 697 5.54 -33.38 -19.18
N SER A 698 6.79 -33.21 -18.75
CA SER A 698 7.88 -32.70 -19.58
C SER A 698 9.24 -33.17 -19.05
N VAL A 699 10.31 -32.97 -19.82
CA VAL A 699 11.68 -33.23 -19.34
C VAL A 699 12.07 -32.33 -18.17
N SER A 700 11.52 -31.11 -18.05
CA SER A 700 11.87 -30.21 -16.95
C SER A 700 11.45 -30.74 -15.58
N ASN A 701 10.45 -31.65 -15.56
CA ASN A 701 10.00 -32.26 -14.31
C ASN A 701 11.08 -33.11 -13.65
N SER A 702 11.97 -33.74 -14.43
CA SER A 702 13.07 -34.52 -13.89
C SER A 702 14.18 -34.66 -14.92
N ASN A 703 15.24 -33.86 -14.78
CA ASN A 703 16.27 -33.74 -15.81
C ASN A 703 17.69 -33.90 -15.28
N ALA A 704 18.63 -34.08 -16.20
CA ALA A 704 20.05 -34.22 -15.89
C ALA A 704 20.81 -32.87 -15.82
N GLY A 705 20.13 -31.75 -15.58
CA GLY A 705 20.73 -30.41 -15.54
C GLY A 705 21.75 -30.21 -14.42
N SER A 706 21.52 -30.82 -13.25
CA SER A 706 22.47 -30.87 -12.13
C SER A 706 22.54 -32.28 -11.57
N LEU A 707 23.77 -32.81 -11.53
CA LEU A 707 24.10 -34.13 -10.97
C LEU A 707 24.99 -34.01 -9.73
N VAL A 708 25.06 -32.80 -9.15
CA VAL A 708 25.84 -32.52 -7.95
C VAL A 708 25.07 -33.04 -6.74
N ALA A 709 25.77 -33.79 -5.87
CA ALA A 709 25.18 -34.39 -4.68
C ALA A 709 24.47 -33.33 -3.81
N GLY A 710 23.18 -33.55 -3.53
CA GLY A 710 22.33 -32.64 -2.76
C GLY A 710 21.83 -31.41 -3.51
N GLN A 711 22.10 -31.31 -4.80
CA GLN A 711 21.59 -30.27 -5.72
C GLN A 711 21.07 -30.92 -7.01
N GLU A 712 20.67 -32.19 -6.94
CA GLU A 712 20.22 -32.91 -8.12
C GLU A 712 18.91 -32.31 -8.65
N SER A 713 18.76 -32.26 -9.97
CA SER A 713 17.57 -31.74 -10.66
C SER A 713 16.61 -32.83 -11.14
N PHE A 714 16.73 -34.03 -10.58
CA PHE A 714 15.94 -35.19 -10.96
C PHE A 714 15.20 -35.79 -9.77
N ASP A 715 14.08 -36.39 -10.09
CA ASP A 715 13.18 -37.03 -9.15
C ASP A 715 13.67 -38.41 -8.72
N VAL A 716 13.18 -38.81 -7.55
CA VAL A 716 13.45 -40.09 -6.93
C VAL A 716 12.15 -40.83 -6.73
N ILE A 717 12.02 -42.00 -7.35
CA ILE A 717 10.99 -42.97 -7.02
C ILE A 717 11.56 -43.96 -6.00
N THR A 718 10.86 -44.11 -4.87
CA THR A 718 11.42 -44.72 -3.67
C THR A 718 11.11 -46.20 -3.50
N ASP A 719 10.06 -46.71 -4.14
CA ASP A 719 9.51 -48.06 -3.89
C ASP A 719 8.96 -48.75 -5.17
N PHE A 720 9.49 -48.38 -6.34
CA PHE A 720 9.01 -48.88 -7.64
C PHE A 720 8.88 -50.40 -7.69
N LYS A 721 7.66 -50.90 -7.90
CA LYS A 721 7.31 -52.32 -7.93
C LYS A 721 7.40 -52.86 -9.35
N ASN A 722 8.22 -53.89 -9.53
CA ASN A 722 8.40 -54.53 -10.83
C ASN A 722 8.39 -56.06 -10.72
N SER A 723 7.20 -56.61 -10.50
CA SER A 723 6.99 -58.06 -10.38
C SER A 723 5.96 -58.55 -11.40
N VAL A 724 5.77 -59.87 -11.49
CA VAL A 724 4.73 -60.46 -12.34
C VAL A 724 3.32 -60.17 -11.85
N SER A 725 3.13 -59.88 -10.56
CA SER A 725 1.82 -59.68 -9.93
C SER A 725 1.43 -58.21 -9.76
N VAL A 726 2.43 -57.33 -9.66
CA VAL A 726 2.29 -55.88 -9.47
C VAL A 726 3.40 -55.19 -10.25
N ARG A 727 3.04 -54.22 -11.09
CA ARG A 727 3.97 -53.58 -12.02
C ARG A 727 3.67 -52.11 -12.19
N ASP A 728 4.48 -51.27 -11.59
CA ASP A 728 4.39 -49.83 -11.74
C ASP A 728 4.81 -49.37 -13.14
N VAL A 729 4.30 -48.19 -13.49
CA VAL A 729 4.41 -47.58 -14.81
C VAL A 729 5.03 -46.20 -14.69
N LEU A 730 6.00 -45.92 -15.57
CA LEU A 730 6.49 -44.59 -15.89
C LEU A 730 5.74 -44.09 -17.11
N ASN A 731 4.88 -43.08 -16.94
CA ASN A 731 4.20 -42.42 -18.04
C ASN A 731 5.05 -41.23 -18.51
N LEU A 732 5.73 -41.41 -19.64
CA LEU A 732 6.70 -40.46 -20.18
C LEU A 732 6.25 -39.86 -21.52
N LYS A 733 5.05 -40.22 -21.98
CA LYS A 733 4.50 -39.82 -23.27
C LYS A 733 4.54 -38.30 -23.48
N SER A 734 4.13 -37.54 -22.47
CA SER A 734 4.12 -36.06 -22.53
C SER A 734 5.54 -35.47 -22.52
N ALA A 735 6.51 -36.15 -21.90
CA ALA A 735 7.93 -35.81 -21.97
C ALA A 735 8.60 -36.21 -23.31
N GLY A 736 7.88 -36.84 -24.24
CA GLY A 736 8.37 -37.18 -25.58
C GLY A 736 9.00 -38.57 -25.71
N PHE A 737 8.86 -39.42 -24.68
CA PHE A 737 9.39 -40.79 -24.68
C PHE A 737 8.27 -41.83 -24.58
N SER A 738 8.52 -43.02 -25.13
CA SER A 738 7.59 -44.14 -25.12
C SER A 738 8.34 -45.47 -25.08
N ALA A 739 7.61 -46.56 -24.81
CA ALA A 739 8.17 -47.91 -24.82
C ALA A 739 8.85 -48.30 -26.15
N ALA A 740 8.48 -47.68 -27.27
CA ALA A 740 9.06 -47.96 -28.59
C ALA A 740 10.53 -47.48 -28.73
N GLN A 741 10.95 -46.54 -27.89
CA GLN A 741 12.31 -45.99 -27.87
C GLN A 741 13.25 -46.76 -26.93
N LEU A 742 12.72 -47.73 -26.17
CA LEU A 742 13.46 -48.42 -25.12
C LEU A 742 14.61 -49.27 -25.70
N GLN A 743 15.83 -48.96 -25.26
CA GLN A 743 17.04 -49.71 -25.57
C GLN A 743 17.33 -50.76 -24.47
N PRO A 744 18.17 -51.78 -24.78
CA PRO A 744 18.72 -52.66 -23.76
C PRO A 744 19.44 -51.88 -22.66
N GLN A 745 19.53 -52.47 -21.46
CA GLN A 745 20.23 -51.88 -20.32
C GLN A 745 21.66 -51.44 -20.71
N ALA A 746 22.00 -50.18 -20.43
CA ALA A 746 23.37 -49.69 -20.55
C ALA A 746 24.22 -50.20 -19.38
N ILE A 747 25.40 -50.72 -19.69
CA ILE A 747 26.32 -51.30 -18.70
C ILE A 747 27.36 -50.26 -18.32
N ILE A 748 27.43 -49.93 -17.03
CA ILE A 748 28.42 -48.99 -16.49
C ILE A 748 29.65 -49.77 -16.04
N ASP A 749 30.83 -49.32 -16.46
CA ASP A 749 32.10 -49.88 -16.01
C ASP A 749 32.23 -49.72 -14.48
N PRO A 750 32.56 -50.77 -13.72
CA PRO A 750 32.72 -50.69 -12.26
C PRO A 750 33.75 -49.67 -11.76
N SER A 751 34.67 -49.22 -12.63
CA SER A 751 35.65 -48.17 -12.32
C SER A 751 35.07 -46.76 -12.34
N VAL A 752 33.88 -46.56 -12.90
CA VAL A 752 33.17 -45.27 -12.87
C VAL A 752 32.72 -44.97 -11.46
N ALA A 753 33.22 -43.87 -10.88
CA ALA A 753 32.99 -43.51 -9.49
C ALA A 753 31.97 -42.38 -9.28
N THR A 754 31.57 -41.66 -10.33
CA THR A 754 30.64 -40.52 -10.22
C THR A 754 29.37 -40.75 -11.03
N LEU A 755 28.25 -40.22 -10.52
CA LEU A 755 26.97 -40.26 -11.23
C LEU A 755 27.06 -39.56 -12.59
N SER A 756 27.75 -38.42 -12.67
CA SER A 756 27.94 -37.69 -13.93
C SER A 756 28.62 -38.51 -15.02
N ALA A 757 29.67 -39.24 -14.67
CA ALA A 757 30.38 -40.11 -15.63
C ALA A 757 29.54 -41.35 -15.99
N ALA A 758 28.77 -41.89 -15.05
CA ALA A 758 27.86 -42.99 -15.32
C ALA A 758 26.74 -42.58 -16.28
N VAL A 759 26.10 -41.43 -16.04
CA VAL A 759 25.06 -40.85 -16.90
C VAL A 759 25.60 -40.59 -18.32
N GLN A 760 26.79 -40.00 -18.44
CA GLN A 760 27.42 -39.77 -19.75
C GLN A 760 27.72 -41.09 -20.49
N SER A 761 28.28 -42.08 -19.79
CA SER A 761 28.56 -43.41 -20.35
C SER A 761 27.28 -44.13 -20.81
N ALA A 762 26.19 -44.00 -20.04
CA ALA A 762 24.89 -44.55 -20.42
C ALA A 762 24.29 -43.82 -21.63
N SER A 763 24.39 -42.49 -21.69
CA SER A 763 23.88 -41.68 -22.81
C SER A 763 24.51 -42.10 -24.13
N GLU A 764 25.82 -42.33 -24.14
CA GLU A 764 26.56 -42.80 -25.32
C GLU A 764 26.12 -44.19 -25.79
N GLN A 765 25.62 -45.04 -24.90
CA GLN A 765 25.10 -46.37 -25.25
C GLN A 765 23.64 -46.30 -25.76
N ILE A 766 22.80 -45.46 -25.14
CA ILE A 766 21.37 -45.33 -25.45
C ILE A 766 21.13 -44.58 -26.77
N LYS A 767 22.01 -43.64 -27.15
CA LYS A 767 21.93 -42.82 -28.38
C LYS A 767 20.77 -41.80 -28.40
N ALA A 768 20.77 -40.93 -29.40
CA ALA A 768 19.89 -39.75 -29.47
C ALA A 768 18.42 -40.14 -29.62
N ASN A 769 17.52 -39.37 -29.01
CA ASN A 769 16.06 -39.55 -29.05
C ASN A 769 15.57 -40.93 -28.58
N ASN A 770 16.39 -41.65 -27.82
CA ASN A 770 16.08 -42.97 -27.29
C ASN A 770 15.91 -42.92 -25.77
N LEU A 771 15.24 -43.94 -25.25
CA LEU A 771 15.01 -44.16 -23.83
C LEU A 771 15.80 -45.39 -23.39
N GLY A 772 16.38 -45.37 -22.21
CA GLY A 772 17.04 -46.55 -21.64
C GLY A 772 17.19 -46.45 -20.14
N PHE A 773 17.87 -47.44 -19.56
CA PHE A 773 18.17 -47.44 -18.14
C PHE A 773 19.54 -48.06 -17.87
N PHE A 774 20.11 -47.73 -16.72
CA PHE A 774 21.36 -48.29 -16.21
C PHE A 774 21.30 -48.43 -14.70
N ILE A 775 22.24 -49.20 -14.14
CA ILE A 775 22.37 -49.36 -12.69
C ILE A 775 23.68 -48.71 -12.26
N PHE A 776 23.61 -47.83 -11.27
CA PHE A 776 24.76 -47.19 -10.66
C PHE A 776 24.52 -47.04 -9.16
N ASP A 777 25.54 -47.35 -8.36
CA ASP A 777 25.48 -47.30 -6.90
C ASP A 777 24.20 -47.95 -6.30
N LYS A 778 23.90 -49.17 -6.78
CA LYS A 778 22.72 -49.98 -6.37
C LYS A 778 21.36 -49.36 -6.67
N ASN A 779 21.28 -48.28 -7.43
CA ASN A 779 20.02 -47.67 -7.87
C ASN A 779 19.87 -47.79 -9.38
N THR A 780 18.63 -47.80 -9.84
CA THR A 780 18.30 -47.78 -11.27
C THR A 780 18.10 -46.35 -11.72
N TYR A 781 18.64 -45.98 -12.87
CA TYR A 781 18.45 -44.67 -13.46
C TYR A 781 17.83 -44.84 -14.84
N VAL A 782 16.71 -44.14 -15.08
CA VAL A 782 16.05 -44.07 -16.39
C VAL A 782 16.53 -42.81 -17.07
N LEU A 783 17.06 -42.94 -18.29
CA LEU A 783 17.65 -41.85 -19.08
C LEU A 783 16.94 -41.77 -20.43
N GLY A 784 16.32 -40.62 -20.70
CA GLY A 784 15.78 -40.26 -22.01
C GLY A 784 16.66 -39.20 -22.65
N ASN A 785 17.40 -39.57 -23.68
CA ASN A 785 18.31 -38.65 -24.36
C ASN A 785 17.54 -37.72 -25.31
N ASP A 786 17.94 -36.45 -25.32
CA ASP A 786 17.54 -35.50 -26.35
C ASP A 786 18.20 -35.80 -27.72
N ALA A 787 18.13 -34.86 -28.66
CA ALA A 787 18.73 -35.02 -29.98
C ALA A 787 20.28 -34.98 -29.98
N ASN A 788 20.91 -34.56 -28.88
CA ASN A 788 22.34 -34.32 -28.72
C ASN A 788 22.99 -35.22 -27.67
N THR A 789 23.57 -36.33 -28.10
CA THR A 789 24.25 -37.30 -27.20
C THR A 789 25.64 -36.89 -26.74
N THR A 790 26.15 -35.72 -27.16
CA THR A 790 27.54 -35.32 -26.83
C THR A 790 27.67 -34.74 -25.43
N THR A 791 26.57 -34.25 -24.85
CA THR A 791 26.56 -33.59 -23.55
C THR A 791 25.22 -33.84 -22.87
N VAL A 792 25.23 -34.58 -21.76
CA VAL A 792 24.03 -34.74 -20.93
C VAL A 792 23.76 -33.45 -20.13
N ASN A 793 22.53 -32.94 -20.21
CA ASN A 793 22.15 -31.64 -19.66
C ASN A 793 20.65 -31.58 -19.26
N ALA A 794 20.13 -30.38 -19.00
CA ALA A 794 18.74 -30.16 -18.59
C ALA A 794 17.68 -30.53 -19.66
N GLY A 795 18.09 -30.74 -20.92
CA GLY A 795 17.24 -31.26 -21.99
C GLY A 795 17.02 -32.78 -21.93
N ASP A 796 17.85 -33.50 -21.18
CA ASP A 796 17.75 -34.96 -21.04
C ASP A 796 16.94 -35.33 -19.80
N LEU A 797 15.98 -36.25 -19.98
CA LEU A 797 15.20 -36.83 -18.88
C LEU A 797 16.12 -37.73 -18.05
N LEU A 798 16.15 -37.54 -16.74
CA LEU A 798 16.81 -38.48 -15.82
C LEU A 798 15.90 -38.71 -14.64
N ILE A 799 15.63 -39.96 -14.28
CA ILE A 799 14.82 -40.34 -13.11
C ILE A 799 15.60 -41.38 -12.32
N ARG A 800 15.68 -41.24 -11.00
CA ARG A 800 16.23 -42.29 -10.12
C ARG A 800 15.11 -43.15 -9.58
N ILE A 801 15.29 -44.46 -9.68
CA ILE A 801 14.50 -45.46 -8.99
C ILE A 801 15.40 -46.13 -7.96
N ASN A 802 14.96 -46.15 -6.71
CA ASN A 802 15.68 -46.86 -5.67
C ASN A 802 15.69 -48.38 -5.97
N ASP A 803 16.82 -49.00 -5.61
CA ASP A 803 17.12 -50.42 -5.85
C ASP A 803 17.32 -50.84 -7.32
N PRO A 804 18.02 -51.96 -7.57
CA PRO A 804 18.20 -52.50 -8.91
C PRO A 804 16.90 -53.06 -9.49
N GLN A 805 16.47 -52.57 -10.65
CA GLN A 805 15.26 -52.97 -11.36
C GLN A 805 15.60 -53.49 -12.75
N ASN A 806 14.87 -54.51 -13.21
CA ASN A 806 14.94 -55.00 -14.59
C ASN A 806 13.74 -54.46 -15.39
N LEU A 807 13.87 -53.25 -15.93
CA LEU A 807 12.76 -52.58 -16.61
C LEU A 807 12.49 -53.18 -17.99
N ILE A 808 11.21 -53.34 -18.32
CA ILE A 808 10.73 -53.86 -19.61
C ILE A 808 9.78 -52.86 -20.26
N ALA A 809 9.44 -53.06 -21.55
CA ALA A 809 8.52 -52.18 -22.28
C ALA A 809 7.18 -51.92 -21.56
N ALA A 810 6.67 -52.91 -20.80
CA ALA A 810 5.43 -52.77 -20.04
C ALA A 810 5.52 -51.83 -18.82
N ASN A 811 6.72 -51.39 -18.44
CA ASN A 811 6.93 -50.38 -17.41
C ASN A 811 6.82 -48.95 -17.96
N PHE A 812 6.65 -48.76 -19.27
CA PHE A 812 6.64 -47.45 -19.91
C PHE A 812 5.34 -47.22 -20.69
N ALA A 813 4.70 -46.07 -20.47
CA ALA A 813 3.48 -45.64 -21.14
C ALA A 813 3.66 -44.35 -21.94
#